data_AF-A0A4W5QR07-F1
#
_entry.id   AF-A0A4W5QR07-F1
#
_cell.length_a   1.000
_cell.length_b   1.000
_cell.length_c   1.000
_cell.angle_alpha   90.00
_cell.angle_beta   90.00
_cell.angle_gamma   90.00
#
_symmetry.space_group_name_H-M   'P 1'
#
loop_
_entity.id
_entity.type
_entity.pdbx_description
1 polymer ?
#
loop_
_entity_poly.entity_id
_entity_poly.type
_entity_poly.pdbx_seq_one_letter_code
_entity_poly.pdbx_strand_id
1 'polypeptide(L)'
;TISIVLFVLYVCSQFSRGVYAIFGFYDKKSVNTITSFCGTLHVSFITPSFPLDGTHQFIIQMRPDIKGPLLSLIEYYKWDKFAYLYDSDRGLTTLQVVLDTAAERKWQVTAINVGNLKDERKDEAYRSLFQDLENKKERRVILDCEQDKVITIGRHVKGYHYIIANLGFVDGDLSKIQYGGANVSGFQIVDFDDPLVSKFDQRWEALEEKEYPGYTSALTYDSVQVMTEAFRYLHKQRIDIARKGNNGDCLANPAVPWAQGVEIERALKQVRVDGLTGNIQFDQHGKRVNYSVNIMELKNNGPVKIGYWNEVDKMAVTKSDVFPNDTTGMENKTVIVTTILEAPYVMLKKNADLFIDNERYEGYCVDLAAEIAKHCGFKYQLKIVGDGKYGARDAETKIWNGMVGELVYGKADIAVAPLTITLVREEVIDFSKPFMSLGISIMIKKPQKSKPGVFSFLDPLAYEIWMCIVFAYIGVSVVLFLVSRFSPYEWHTEEYEDGQIQTNESTNEFGIFNSLWFSLGAFMRQGCDISPRSLSGRIVGGVWWFFTLIIISSYTANLAAFLTVERMVSPIESAEDLAKQTEISYGTLDSGSTKEFFRRSKIALFDKMWTYMRSAEPSVFVKTTAEGVLRVRKSKGKYAYLLESTMNEYIEQRKPCDTMKVGGNLDSKGYGIATPKGSSLRNAVNLAVLKLNEQGLLDKLKNKWWYDKGECGSGGGDSKEKTSALSLSNVAGVFYILVGGLGLAMLVALIEFCYKSRAEAKRMKVTFTDAMRSKARLSITGSTGENGRVMTPEFPKAVHAVPYVRPGMGMNVSLTDLS
;
A
#
# COMPACT_ATOMS: atom_id res chain seq x y z
N THR A 1 53.09 -9.12 -29.93
CA THR A 1 54.17 -9.92 -30.56
C THR A 1 55.53 -9.28 -30.39
N ILE A 2 55.70 -7.98 -30.68
CA ILE A 2 56.99 -7.27 -30.54
C ILE A 2 57.56 -7.34 -29.10
N SER A 3 56.73 -7.13 -28.06
CA SER A 3 57.21 -7.20 -26.65
C SER A 3 57.71 -8.59 -26.24
N ILE A 4 57.13 -9.67 -26.76
CA ILE A 4 57.53 -11.04 -26.40
C ILE A 4 58.90 -11.36 -27.01
N VAL A 5 59.11 -10.96 -28.28
CA VAL A 5 60.39 -11.17 -28.98
C VAL A 5 61.52 -10.38 -28.30
N LEU A 6 61.27 -9.13 -27.92
CA LEU A 6 62.24 -8.34 -27.15
C LEU A 6 62.57 -8.99 -25.80
N PHE A 7 61.58 -9.56 -25.13
CA PHE A 7 61.78 -10.20 -23.83
C PHE A 7 62.60 -11.50 -23.95
N VAL A 8 62.33 -12.32 -24.96
CA VAL A 8 63.13 -13.53 -25.25
C VAL A 8 64.59 -13.16 -25.52
N LEU A 9 64.83 -12.15 -26.36
CA LEU A 9 66.18 -11.64 -26.64
C LEU A 9 66.89 -11.16 -25.37
N TYR A 10 66.15 -10.52 -24.45
CA TYR A 10 66.70 -10.08 -23.18
C TYR A 10 67.09 -11.26 -22.26
N VAL A 11 66.21 -12.25 -22.09
CA VAL A 11 66.50 -13.45 -21.29
C VAL A 11 67.73 -14.19 -21.85
N CYS A 12 67.79 -14.34 -23.16
CA CYS A 12 68.93 -14.93 -23.84
C CYS A 12 70.22 -14.12 -23.64
N SER A 13 70.15 -12.80 -23.76
CA SER A 13 71.28 -11.90 -23.48
C SER A 13 71.80 -12.05 -22.05
N GLN A 14 70.91 -12.08 -21.06
CA GLN A 14 71.30 -12.28 -19.66
C GLN A 14 71.87 -13.68 -19.41
N PHE A 15 71.31 -14.70 -20.06
CA PHE A 15 71.83 -16.06 -20.00
C PHE A 15 73.25 -16.16 -20.57
N SER A 16 73.49 -15.58 -21.75
CA SER A 16 74.83 -15.53 -22.37
C SER A 16 75.84 -14.75 -21.53
N ARG A 17 75.39 -13.70 -20.82
CA ARG A 17 76.22 -12.91 -19.87
C ARG A 17 76.59 -13.67 -18.61
N GLY A 18 75.97 -14.82 -18.35
CA GLY A 18 76.34 -15.62 -17.20
C GLY A 18 75.72 -15.17 -15.87
N VAL A 19 74.52 -14.56 -15.86
CA VAL A 19 73.85 -14.16 -14.60
C VAL A 19 73.42 -15.35 -13.73
N TYR A 20 73.46 -15.16 -12.40
CA TYR A 20 73.12 -16.18 -11.41
C TYR A 20 71.63 -16.25 -11.05
N ALA A 21 70.92 -15.13 -11.15
CA ALA A 21 69.50 -15.03 -10.91
C ALA A 21 68.97 -13.84 -11.70
N ILE A 22 67.69 -13.87 -12.09
CA ILE A 22 67.04 -12.78 -12.79
C ILE A 22 65.93 -12.24 -11.91
N PHE A 23 65.92 -10.94 -11.66
CA PHE A 23 64.81 -10.25 -11.02
C PHE A 23 64.06 -9.42 -12.07
N GLY A 24 62.74 -9.49 -12.07
CA GLY A 24 61.95 -8.67 -12.97
C GLY A 24 60.44 -8.89 -12.90
N PHE A 25 59.74 -8.14 -13.73
CA PHE A 25 58.29 -8.22 -13.90
C PHE A 25 57.96 -9.04 -15.15
N TYR A 26 56.84 -9.74 -15.10
CA TYR A 26 56.18 -10.28 -16.29
C TYR A 26 54.74 -9.79 -16.38
N ASP A 27 54.21 -9.91 -17.60
CA ASP A 27 52.83 -9.68 -17.97
C ASP A 27 52.19 -11.04 -18.33
N LYS A 28 50.86 -11.11 -18.38
CA LYS A 28 50.12 -12.32 -18.78
C LYS A 28 50.54 -12.87 -20.14
N LYS A 29 50.98 -12.00 -21.04
CA LYS A 29 51.47 -12.38 -22.38
C LYS A 29 52.89 -12.96 -22.38
N SER A 30 53.74 -12.59 -21.42
CA SER A 30 55.15 -13.04 -21.36
C SER A 30 55.39 -14.15 -20.35
N VAL A 31 54.46 -14.40 -19.44
CA VAL A 31 54.68 -15.34 -18.33
C VAL A 31 54.91 -16.79 -18.76
N ASN A 32 54.21 -17.25 -19.81
CA ASN A 32 54.42 -18.60 -20.37
C ASN A 32 55.82 -18.76 -20.97
N THR A 33 56.35 -17.69 -21.55
CA THR A 33 57.73 -17.67 -22.05
C THR A 33 58.71 -17.78 -20.89
N ILE A 34 58.54 -16.99 -19.82
CA ILE A 34 59.44 -17.01 -18.66
C ILE A 34 59.45 -18.36 -17.97
N THR A 35 58.28 -18.90 -17.66
CA THR A 35 58.13 -20.22 -17.05
C THR A 35 58.79 -21.32 -17.87
N SER A 36 58.65 -21.30 -19.20
CA SER A 36 59.28 -22.26 -20.09
C SER A 36 60.82 -22.14 -20.10
N PHE A 37 61.35 -20.93 -20.21
CA PHE A 37 62.80 -20.71 -20.27
C PHE A 37 63.47 -21.00 -18.92
N CYS A 38 62.90 -20.53 -17.81
CA CYS A 38 63.43 -20.77 -16.46
C CYS A 38 63.42 -22.26 -16.11
N GLY A 39 62.36 -22.99 -16.46
CA GLY A 39 62.28 -24.44 -16.29
C GLY A 39 63.31 -25.22 -17.11
N THR A 40 63.59 -24.77 -18.34
CA THR A 40 64.55 -25.45 -19.24
C THR A 40 65.99 -25.15 -18.84
N LEU A 41 66.34 -23.87 -18.65
CA LEU A 41 67.72 -23.42 -18.41
C LEU A 41 68.13 -23.49 -16.93
N HIS A 42 67.20 -23.81 -16.02
CA HIS A 42 67.42 -23.86 -14.57
C HIS A 42 67.94 -22.52 -14.02
N VAL A 43 67.31 -21.42 -14.46
CA VAL A 43 67.64 -20.06 -14.02
C VAL A 43 66.53 -19.53 -13.13
N SER A 44 66.87 -19.25 -11.87
CA SER A 44 65.93 -18.71 -10.88
C SER A 44 65.47 -17.30 -11.25
N PHE A 45 64.16 -17.12 -11.32
CA PHE A 45 63.48 -15.85 -11.61
C PHE A 45 62.69 -15.37 -10.40
N ILE A 46 62.99 -14.17 -9.91
CA ILE A 46 62.32 -13.55 -8.75
C ILE A 46 61.42 -12.43 -9.26
N THR A 47 60.17 -12.40 -8.79
CA THR A 47 59.18 -11.44 -9.32
C THR A 47 58.15 -10.94 -8.30
N PRO A 48 57.82 -9.64 -8.34
CA PRO A 48 56.70 -9.05 -7.60
C PRO A 48 55.39 -8.99 -8.43
N SER A 49 55.37 -9.60 -9.63
CA SER A 49 54.17 -9.72 -10.49
C SER A 49 53.08 -10.60 -9.86
N PHE A 50 51.92 -10.69 -10.52
CA PHE A 50 50.77 -11.47 -10.05
C PHE A 50 51.11 -12.98 -9.93
N PRO A 51 50.54 -13.72 -8.97
CA PRO A 51 50.87 -15.14 -8.79
C PRO A 51 50.42 -16.02 -9.96
N LEU A 52 51.17 -17.10 -10.22
CA LEU A 52 50.90 -18.07 -11.28
C LEU A 52 50.01 -19.23 -10.82
N ASP A 53 49.20 -19.72 -11.76
CA ASP A 53 48.48 -21.00 -11.62
C ASP A 53 49.40 -22.17 -11.94
N GLY A 54 49.25 -23.26 -11.18
CA GLY A 54 50.07 -24.46 -11.34
C GLY A 54 51.38 -24.42 -10.56
N THR A 55 52.18 -25.46 -10.76
CA THR A 55 53.45 -25.73 -10.07
C THR A 55 54.60 -25.49 -11.04
N HIS A 56 55.15 -24.27 -11.03
CA HIS A 56 56.32 -23.93 -11.83
C HIS A 56 57.59 -24.04 -10.99
N GLN A 57 58.69 -24.47 -11.61
CA GLN A 57 60.01 -24.53 -11.00
C GLN A 57 60.82 -23.29 -11.42
N PHE A 58 61.81 -22.93 -10.61
CA PHE A 58 62.72 -21.79 -10.78
C PHE A 58 62.04 -20.41 -10.77
N ILE A 59 60.86 -20.28 -10.16
CA ILE A 59 60.18 -18.98 -10.02
C ILE A 59 59.87 -18.72 -8.55
N ILE A 60 60.31 -17.57 -8.05
CA ILE A 60 60.03 -17.07 -6.70
C ILE A 60 59.08 -15.89 -6.82
N GLN A 61 57.88 -16.04 -6.26
CA GLN A 61 56.78 -15.11 -6.37
C GLN A 61 56.63 -14.36 -5.05
N MET A 62 56.95 -13.07 -5.07
CA MET A 62 56.94 -12.21 -3.88
C MET A 62 55.52 -11.76 -3.53
N ARG A 63 54.64 -11.64 -4.53
CA ARG A 63 53.26 -11.24 -4.31
C ARG A 63 52.48 -12.39 -3.67
N PRO A 64 51.84 -12.18 -2.50
CA PRO A 64 50.95 -13.17 -1.91
C PRO A 64 49.65 -13.31 -2.70
N ASP A 65 48.94 -14.41 -2.48
CA ASP A 65 47.66 -14.68 -3.13
C ASP A 65 46.52 -13.86 -2.47
N ILE A 66 45.74 -13.15 -3.29
CA ILE A 66 44.61 -12.32 -2.83
C ILE A 66 43.29 -13.09 -2.81
N LYS A 67 43.23 -14.30 -3.41
CA LYS A 67 41.99 -15.08 -3.53
C LYS A 67 41.38 -15.41 -2.16
N GLY A 68 42.20 -15.90 -1.23
CA GLY A 68 41.78 -16.23 0.13
C GLY A 68 41.21 -15.04 0.93
N PRO A 69 41.95 -13.91 1.03
CA PRO A 69 41.45 -12.68 1.66
C PRO A 69 40.14 -12.18 1.04
N LEU A 70 40.04 -12.19 -0.29
CA LEU A 70 38.88 -11.68 -1.00
C LEU A 70 37.62 -12.49 -0.70
N LEU A 71 37.68 -13.82 -0.79
CA LEU A 71 36.54 -14.68 -0.47
C LEU A 71 36.11 -14.53 0.99
N SER A 72 37.07 -14.46 1.91
CA SER A 72 36.79 -14.31 3.34
C SER A 72 36.09 -12.97 3.64
N LEU A 73 36.46 -11.89 2.92
CA LEU A 73 35.83 -10.59 3.05
C LEU A 73 34.38 -10.58 2.51
N ILE A 74 34.13 -11.26 1.38
CA ILE A 74 32.78 -11.42 0.82
C ILE A 74 31.89 -12.19 1.81
N GLU A 75 32.42 -13.25 2.42
CA GLU A 75 31.72 -14.04 3.45
C GLU A 75 31.47 -13.22 4.72
N TYR A 76 32.44 -12.41 5.17
CA TYR A 76 32.31 -11.51 6.32
C TYR A 76 31.15 -10.53 6.14
N TYR A 77 31.06 -9.88 4.96
CA TYR A 77 29.95 -8.98 4.65
C TYR A 77 28.64 -9.71 4.30
N LYS A 78 28.64 -11.04 4.23
CA LYS A 78 27.48 -11.88 3.89
C LYS A 78 26.83 -11.46 2.56
N TRP A 79 27.66 -11.17 1.55
CA TRP A 79 27.16 -10.80 0.23
C TRP A 79 26.65 -12.02 -0.53
N ASP A 80 25.49 -11.88 -1.15
CA ASP A 80 24.80 -12.91 -1.95
C ASP A 80 24.69 -12.53 -3.43
N LYS A 81 24.61 -11.23 -3.74
CA LYS A 81 24.55 -10.66 -5.08
C LYS A 81 25.49 -9.46 -5.21
N PHE A 82 26.33 -9.45 -6.25
CA PHE A 82 27.28 -8.37 -6.51
C PHE A 82 27.78 -8.35 -7.98
N ALA A 83 28.31 -7.21 -8.41
CA ALA A 83 29.01 -7.07 -9.68
C ALA A 83 30.52 -7.22 -9.49
N TYR A 84 31.20 -7.86 -10.44
CA TYR A 84 32.65 -8.07 -10.44
C TYR A 84 33.27 -7.46 -11.69
N LEU A 85 33.91 -6.31 -11.54
CA LEU A 85 34.60 -5.61 -12.62
C LEU A 85 36.06 -6.05 -12.62
N TYR A 86 36.54 -6.56 -13.75
CA TYR A 86 37.88 -7.14 -13.84
C TYR A 86 38.63 -6.70 -15.08
N ASP A 87 39.96 -6.75 -14.98
CA ASP A 87 40.89 -6.58 -16.09
C ASP A 87 41.57 -7.90 -16.45
N SER A 88 41.70 -8.18 -17.75
CA SER A 88 42.37 -9.38 -18.25
C SER A 88 43.90 -9.36 -18.07
N ASP A 89 44.49 -8.19 -17.88
CA ASP A 89 45.95 -8.02 -17.82
C ASP A 89 46.59 -8.69 -16.59
N ARG A 90 45.87 -8.79 -15.47
CA ARG A 90 46.32 -9.47 -14.23
C ARG A 90 46.06 -10.98 -14.20
N GLY A 91 45.42 -11.51 -15.25
CA GLY A 91 44.93 -12.89 -15.29
C GLY A 91 43.52 -13.06 -14.71
N LEU A 92 42.87 -14.19 -15.02
CA LEU A 92 41.46 -14.46 -14.70
C LEU A 92 41.29 -15.42 -13.51
N THR A 93 42.36 -15.63 -12.74
CA THR A 93 42.46 -16.72 -11.75
C THR A 93 41.64 -16.40 -10.51
N THR A 94 41.64 -15.12 -10.09
CA THR A 94 40.78 -14.56 -9.06
C THR A 94 39.31 -14.71 -9.45
N LEU A 95 38.96 -14.34 -10.68
CA LEU A 95 37.60 -14.46 -11.21
C LEU A 95 37.12 -15.92 -11.23
N GLN A 96 37.94 -16.86 -11.71
CA GLN A 96 37.59 -18.28 -11.76
C GLN A 96 37.23 -18.81 -10.37
N VAL A 97 38.07 -18.55 -9.37
CA VAL A 97 37.81 -19.01 -8.00
C VAL A 97 36.56 -18.35 -7.39
N VAL A 98 36.30 -17.08 -7.69
CA VAL A 98 35.07 -16.40 -7.27
C VAL A 98 33.83 -17.04 -7.93
N LEU A 99 33.90 -17.41 -9.21
CA LEU A 99 32.80 -18.06 -9.93
C LEU A 99 32.55 -19.49 -9.45
N ASP A 100 33.60 -20.26 -9.18
CA ASP A 100 33.50 -21.61 -8.62
C ASP A 100 32.85 -21.58 -7.23
N THR A 101 33.32 -20.65 -6.38
CA THR A 101 32.74 -20.43 -5.04
C THR A 101 31.30 -19.92 -5.13
N ALA A 102 31.00 -19.07 -6.12
CA ALA A 102 29.64 -18.58 -6.35
C ALA A 102 28.68 -19.71 -6.72
N ALA A 103 29.12 -20.72 -7.49
CA ALA A 103 28.32 -21.89 -7.81
C ALA A 103 28.02 -22.74 -6.56
N GLU A 104 29.01 -22.93 -5.68
CA GLU A 104 28.85 -23.66 -4.42
C GLU A 104 27.94 -22.93 -3.42
N ARG A 105 28.14 -21.62 -3.25
CA ARG A 105 27.43 -20.77 -2.28
C ARG A 105 26.13 -20.16 -2.83
N LYS A 106 25.80 -20.41 -4.10
CA LYS A 106 24.65 -19.84 -4.83
C LYS A 106 24.66 -18.31 -4.90
N TRP A 107 25.83 -17.70 -5.06
CA TRP A 107 25.94 -16.25 -5.26
C TRP A 107 25.54 -15.84 -6.69
N GLN A 108 24.91 -14.66 -6.82
CA GLN A 108 24.60 -14.04 -8.11
C GLN A 108 25.67 -13.03 -8.48
N VAL A 109 26.61 -13.45 -9.33
CA VAL A 109 27.75 -12.61 -9.76
C VAL A 109 27.55 -12.10 -11.17
N THR A 110 27.58 -10.78 -11.36
CA THR A 110 27.63 -10.17 -12.70
C THR A 110 29.08 -9.79 -13.02
N ALA A 111 29.79 -10.65 -13.76
CA ALA A 111 31.18 -10.41 -14.16
C ALA A 111 31.26 -9.56 -15.45
N ILE A 112 32.03 -8.48 -15.43
CA ILE A 112 32.16 -7.55 -16.55
C ILE A 112 33.63 -7.19 -16.76
N ASN A 113 34.13 -7.42 -17.98
CA ASN A 113 35.50 -7.07 -18.37
C ASN A 113 35.56 -5.57 -18.70
N VAL A 114 36.43 -4.83 -18.00
CA VAL A 114 36.65 -3.40 -18.20
C VAL A 114 37.99 -3.08 -18.90
N GLY A 115 38.87 -4.08 -19.08
CA GLY A 115 40.21 -3.91 -19.66
C GLY A 115 40.21 -3.58 -21.16
N ASN A 116 39.21 -4.05 -21.92
CA ASN A 116 39.15 -3.91 -23.38
C ASN A 116 38.61 -2.55 -23.88
N LEU A 117 38.36 -1.58 -23.00
CA LEU A 117 37.81 -0.29 -23.37
C LEU A 117 38.89 0.62 -23.98
N LYS A 118 38.72 0.99 -25.26
CA LYS A 118 39.62 1.93 -25.97
C LYS A 118 39.65 3.29 -25.25
N ASP A 119 40.85 3.82 -25.04
CA ASP A 119 41.11 5.05 -24.26
C ASP A 119 40.22 6.24 -24.64
N GLU A 120 39.96 6.45 -25.94
CA GLU A 120 39.18 7.59 -26.44
C GLU A 120 37.68 7.58 -26.07
N ARG A 121 37.10 6.42 -25.74
CA ARG A 121 35.67 6.29 -25.37
C ARG A 121 35.46 5.72 -23.96
N LYS A 122 36.49 5.74 -23.11
CA LYS A 122 36.41 5.18 -21.75
C LYS A 122 35.27 5.81 -20.96
N ASP A 123 35.17 7.13 -20.91
CA ASP A 123 34.18 7.85 -20.10
C ASP A 123 32.72 7.47 -20.47
N GLU A 124 32.40 7.42 -21.77
CA GLU A 124 31.07 6.98 -22.25
C GLU A 124 30.79 5.51 -21.93
N ALA A 125 31.78 4.63 -22.13
CA ALA A 125 31.62 3.20 -21.89
C ALA A 125 31.38 2.88 -20.41
N TYR A 126 32.08 3.56 -19.51
CA TYR A 126 31.86 3.41 -18.08
C TYR A 126 30.53 4.03 -17.62
N ARG A 127 30.10 5.17 -18.19
CA ARG A 127 28.74 5.69 -17.92
C ARG A 127 27.67 4.69 -18.34
N SER A 128 27.80 4.09 -19.51
CA SER A 128 26.90 3.04 -19.99
C SER A 128 26.91 1.82 -19.06
N LEU A 129 28.10 1.37 -18.65
CA LEU A 129 28.27 0.25 -17.73
C LEU A 129 27.54 0.49 -16.40
N PHE A 130 27.75 1.65 -15.78
CA PHE A 130 27.07 1.98 -14.53
C PHE A 130 25.57 2.23 -14.72
N GLN A 131 25.12 2.62 -15.91
CA GLN A 131 23.69 2.68 -16.24
C GLN A 131 23.07 1.27 -16.29
N ASP A 132 23.78 0.29 -16.86
CA ASP A 132 23.34 -1.12 -16.88
C ASP A 132 23.31 -1.72 -15.48
N LEU A 133 24.32 -1.40 -14.65
CA LEU A 133 24.34 -1.78 -13.23
C LEU A 133 23.18 -1.12 -12.46
N GLU A 134 22.85 0.15 -12.76
CA GLU A 134 21.73 0.85 -12.13
C GLU A 134 20.37 0.30 -12.58
N ASN A 135 20.23 -0.11 -13.85
CA ASN A 135 19.05 -0.81 -14.36
C ASN A 135 18.82 -2.12 -13.59
N LYS A 136 19.90 -2.82 -13.22
CA LYS A 136 19.85 -4.02 -12.37
C LYS A 136 19.80 -3.73 -10.86
N LYS A 137 19.84 -2.44 -10.47
CA LYS A 137 19.94 -1.96 -9.09
C LYS A 137 21.08 -2.60 -8.31
N GLU A 138 22.23 -2.80 -8.96
CA GLU A 138 23.44 -3.27 -8.29
C GLU A 138 23.98 -2.20 -7.34
N ARG A 139 24.32 -2.61 -6.12
CA ARG A 139 24.85 -1.72 -5.06
C ARG A 139 26.18 -2.17 -4.50
N ARG A 140 26.61 -3.38 -4.85
CA ARG A 140 27.82 -4.05 -4.36
C ARG A 140 28.70 -4.34 -5.56
N VAL A 141 29.90 -3.77 -5.57
CA VAL A 141 30.82 -3.84 -6.71
C VAL A 141 32.22 -4.21 -6.24
N ILE A 142 32.80 -5.23 -6.83
CA ILE A 142 34.20 -5.61 -6.64
C ILE A 142 35.01 -5.08 -7.82
N LEU A 143 36.11 -4.41 -7.53
CA LEU A 143 37.03 -3.82 -8.51
C LEU A 143 38.35 -4.60 -8.47
N ASP A 144 38.57 -5.48 -9.45
CA ASP A 144 39.85 -6.18 -9.69
C ASP A 144 40.56 -5.56 -10.90
N CYS A 145 41.08 -4.35 -10.71
CA CYS A 145 41.75 -3.56 -11.73
C CYS A 145 43.06 -2.96 -11.18
N GLU A 146 43.92 -2.46 -12.08
CA GLU A 146 45.07 -1.63 -11.70
C GLU A 146 44.64 -0.27 -11.13
N GLN A 147 45.49 0.31 -10.28
CA GLN A 147 45.19 1.48 -9.45
C GLN A 147 44.65 2.69 -10.26
N ASP A 148 45.20 2.93 -11.46
CA ASP A 148 44.79 4.06 -12.32
C ASP A 148 43.35 3.96 -12.85
N LYS A 149 42.78 2.75 -12.90
CA LYS A 149 41.44 2.48 -13.47
C LYS A 149 40.32 2.49 -12.42
N VAL A 150 40.65 2.55 -11.12
CA VAL A 150 39.70 2.33 -10.01
C VAL A 150 38.87 3.56 -9.64
N ILE A 151 39.38 4.78 -9.86
CA ILE A 151 38.91 5.98 -9.12
C ILE A 151 38.00 6.91 -9.94
N THR A 152 37.90 6.75 -11.26
CA THR A 152 37.36 7.83 -12.11
C THR A 152 35.83 7.88 -12.20
N ILE A 153 35.06 6.81 -11.88
CA ILE A 153 33.68 6.67 -12.44
C ILE A 153 32.65 6.03 -11.47
N GLY A 154 33.05 5.71 -10.24
CA GLY A 154 32.14 5.11 -9.26
C GLY A 154 31.09 6.09 -8.73
N ARG A 155 29.81 5.70 -8.76
CA ARG A 155 28.77 6.38 -7.97
C ARG A 155 29.05 6.15 -6.50
N HIS A 156 29.50 7.19 -5.79
CA HIS A 156 29.98 7.10 -4.42
C HIS A 156 28.94 7.52 -3.38
N VAL A 157 27.63 7.48 -3.71
CA VAL A 157 26.55 7.87 -2.79
C VAL A 157 26.24 6.80 -1.74
N LYS A 158 25.66 7.21 -0.61
CA LYS A 158 25.16 6.30 0.45
C LYS A 158 24.28 5.19 -0.14
N GLY A 159 24.58 3.95 0.26
CA GLY A 159 23.93 2.73 -0.22
C GLY A 159 24.77 1.90 -1.18
N TYR A 160 25.84 2.45 -1.75
CA TYR A 160 26.84 1.68 -2.49
C TYR A 160 27.95 1.13 -1.58
N HIS A 161 28.48 -0.04 -1.93
CA HIS A 161 29.63 -0.66 -1.27
C HIS A 161 30.61 -1.22 -2.30
N TYR A 162 31.84 -0.74 -2.25
CA TYR A 162 32.94 -1.15 -3.14
C TYR A 162 33.98 -1.98 -2.39
N ILE A 163 34.52 -3.01 -3.03
CA ILE A 163 35.71 -3.74 -2.58
C ILE A 163 36.81 -3.59 -3.63
N ILE A 164 37.96 -3.05 -3.24
CA ILE A 164 39.14 -2.92 -4.11
C ILE A 164 40.01 -4.17 -3.92
N ALA A 165 40.12 -4.99 -4.97
CA ALA A 165 40.86 -6.25 -4.97
C ALA A 165 42.34 -6.05 -5.39
N ASN A 166 43.05 -5.19 -4.66
CA ASN A 166 44.49 -5.01 -4.76
C ASN A 166 45.14 -5.10 -3.37
N LEU A 167 46.47 -5.21 -3.31
CA LEU A 167 47.22 -5.29 -2.04
C LEU A 167 47.72 -3.92 -1.53
N GLY A 168 47.38 -2.85 -2.26
CA GLY A 168 47.74 -1.47 -1.95
C GLY A 168 46.48 -0.61 -1.99
N PHE A 169 45.72 -0.64 -0.90
CA PHE A 169 44.49 0.13 -0.73
C PHE A 169 44.78 1.62 -0.60
N VAL A 170 45.83 1.98 0.15
CA VAL A 170 46.21 3.38 0.45
C VAL A 170 47.02 4.02 -0.69
N ASP A 171 47.58 3.21 -1.59
CA ASP A 171 48.38 3.68 -2.73
C ASP A 171 47.57 4.54 -3.74
N GLY A 172 46.24 4.40 -3.77
CA GLY A 172 45.37 5.17 -4.66
C GLY A 172 44.81 6.44 -4.03
N ASP A 173 44.34 7.39 -4.86
CA ASP A 173 43.68 8.62 -4.39
C ASP A 173 42.25 8.34 -3.85
N LEU A 174 42.15 8.03 -2.56
CA LEU A 174 40.89 7.78 -1.86
C LEU A 174 40.14 9.07 -1.46
N SER A 175 40.77 10.25 -1.58
CA SER A 175 40.21 11.52 -1.11
C SER A 175 38.90 11.87 -1.84
N LYS A 176 38.79 11.50 -3.12
CA LYS A 176 37.63 11.75 -3.98
C LYS A 176 36.37 11.00 -3.55
N ILE A 177 36.51 9.86 -2.86
CA ILE A 177 35.40 8.99 -2.47
C ILE A 177 35.14 9.00 -0.96
N GLN A 178 36.04 9.56 -0.16
CA GLN A 178 35.97 9.63 1.31
C GLN A 178 34.69 10.30 1.82
N TYR A 179 34.23 11.36 1.16
CA TYR A 179 33.04 12.12 1.58
C TYR A 179 31.75 11.76 0.81
N GLY A 180 31.80 10.73 -0.04
CA GLY A 180 30.64 10.34 -0.86
C GLY A 180 29.51 9.65 -0.09
N GLY A 181 29.87 8.91 0.96
CA GLY A 181 28.95 8.11 1.78
C GLY A 181 28.81 6.64 1.35
N ALA A 182 29.47 6.20 0.28
CA ALA A 182 29.63 4.78 -0.04
C ALA A 182 30.67 4.12 0.87
N ASN A 183 30.44 2.86 1.26
CA ASN A 183 31.43 2.09 2.00
C ASN A 183 32.48 1.57 1.02
N VAL A 184 33.76 1.71 1.34
CA VAL A 184 34.86 1.26 0.48
C VAL A 184 35.82 0.44 1.32
N SER A 185 36.01 -0.81 0.95
CA SER A 185 36.90 -1.75 1.63
C SER A 185 38.01 -2.19 0.68
N GLY A 186 39.15 -2.64 1.22
CA GLY A 186 40.22 -3.21 0.42
C GLY A 186 41.30 -3.85 1.28
N PHE A 187 42.43 -4.16 0.65
CA PHE A 187 43.51 -4.90 1.29
C PHE A 187 44.82 -4.11 1.25
N GLN A 188 45.58 -4.21 2.35
CA GLN A 188 46.87 -3.56 2.49
C GLN A 188 47.90 -4.59 2.97
N ILE A 189 48.97 -4.78 2.21
CA ILE A 189 50.07 -5.68 2.59
C ILE A 189 51.17 -4.97 3.38
N VAL A 190 51.41 -3.69 3.10
CA VAL A 190 52.41 -2.87 3.81
C VAL A 190 51.74 -2.23 5.02
N ASP A 191 52.19 -2.57 6.22
CA ASP A 191 51.67 -2.00 7.46
C ASP A 191 52.51 -0.79 7.89
N PHE A 192 51.95 0.41 7.74
CA PHE A 192 52.65 1.66 8.08
C PHE A 192 52.83 1.87 9.59
N ASP A 193 52.11 1.10 10.42
CA ASP A 193 52.27 1.12 11.87
C ASP A 193 53.51 0.29 12.32
N ASP A 194 54.09 -0.52 11.42
CA ASP A 194 55.28 -1.32 11.73
C ASP A 194 56.53 -0.40 11.87
N PRO A 195 57.29 -0.49 12.98
CA PRO A 195 58.52 0.28 13.16
C PRO A 195 59.56 0.13 12.04
N LEU A 196 59.62 -1.03 11.36
CA LEU A 196 60.51 -1.26 10.23
C LEU A 196 60.08 -0.42 9.02
N VAL A 197 58.78 -0.43 8.71
CA VAL A 197 58.19 0.33 7.62
C VAL A 197 58.28 1.82 7.90
N SER A 198 57.97 2.28 9.12
CA SER A 198 58.08 3.69 9.49
C SER A 198 59.51 4.24 9.35
N LYS A 199 60.54 3.44 9.68
CA LYS A 199 61.95 3.82 9.44
C LYS A 199 62.30 3.87 7.97
N PHE A 200 61.78 2.94 7.17
CA PHE A 200 61.96 2.95 5.73
C PHE A 200 61.31 4.19 5.12
N ASP A 201 60.09 4.50 5.54
CA ASP A 201 59.30 5.64 5.06
C ASP A 201 60.00 6.98 5.37
N GLN A 202 60.46 7.18 6.61
CA GLN A 202 61.27 8.36 6.98
C GLN A 202 62.53 8.53 6.11
N ARG A 203 63.17 7.41 5.75
CA ARG A 203 64.35 7.42 4.88
C ARG A 203 63.99 7.67 3.42
N TRP A 204 62.85 7.14 2.97
CA TRP A 204 62.34 7.32 1.62
C TRP A 204 61.92 8.77 1.38
N GLU A 205 61.19 9.36 2.32
CA GLU A 205 60.76 10.78 2.28
C GLU A 205 61.95 11.76 2.25
N ALA A 206 63.12 11.36 2.74
CA ALA A 206 64.34 12.17 2.70
C ALA A 206 65.02 12.19 1.31
N LEU A 207 64.57 11.37 0.35
CA LEU A 207 65.08 11.36 -1.03
C LEU A 207 64.50 12.54 -1.83
N GLU A 208 65.25 13.04 -2.83
CA GLU A 208 64.89 14.24 -3.59
C GLU A 208 63.64 14.10 -4.47
N GLU A 209 63.27 12.87 -4.87
CA GLU A 209 62.16 12.60 -5.79
C GLU A 209 60.99 11.89 -5.08
N LYS A 210 59.84 12.57 -5.06
CA LYS A 210 58.66 12.26 -4.21
C LYS A 210 57.66 11.33 -4.87
N GLU A 211 58.09 10.22 -5.47
CA GLU A 211 57.15 9.20 -5.91
C GLU A 211 56.88 8.23 -4.77
N TYR A 212 55.61 8.12 -4.37
CA TYR A 212 55.23 7.27 -3.24
C TYR A 212 55.44 5.79 -3.59
N PRO A 213 56.11 4.99 -2.76
CA PRO A 213 56.41 3.61 -3.09
C PRO A 213 55.14 2.77 -2.92
N GLY A 214 54.48 2.44 -4.03
CA GLY A 214 53.36 1.50 -4.02
C GLY A 214 53.78 0.09 -3.56
N TYR A 215 52.81 -0.79 -3.30
CA TYR A 215 53.07 -2.14 -2.79
C TYR A 215 54.03 -2.97 -3.68
N THR A 216 54.06 -2.73 -4.99
CA THR A 216 55.00 -3.37 -5.93
C THR A 216 56.45 -2.96 -5.68
N SER A 217 56.68 -1.71 -5.28
CA SER A 217 58.00 -1.20 -4.92
C SER A 217 58.45 -1.78 -3.58
N ALA A 218 57.54 -1.91 -2.62
CA ALA A 218 57.82 -2.60 -1.35
C ALA A 218 58.23 -4.07 -1.57
N LEU A 219 57.50 -4.79 -2.44
CA LEU A 219 57.87 -6.16 -2.83
C LEU A 219 59.24 -6.22 -3.54
N THR A 220 59.58 -5.20 -4.32
CA THR A 220 60.89 -5.10 -5.00
C THR A 220 62.03 -4.93 -3.99
N TYR A 221 61.85 -4.08 -2.99
CA TYR A 221 62.80 -3.92 -1.90
C TYR A 221 63.03 -5.24 -1.15
N ASP A 222 61.93 -5.91 -0.77
CA ASP A 222 61.96 -7.21 -0.10
C ASP A 222 62.62 -8.30 -0.97
N SER A 223 62.47 -8.22 -2.30
CA SER A 223 63.10 -9.17 -3.24
C SER A 223 64.62 -9.13 -3.15
N VAL A 224 65.20 -7.92 -3.04
CA VAL A 224 66.64 -7.73 -2.91
C VAL A 224 67.14 -8.29 -1.59
N GLN A 225 66.37 -8.13 -0.51
CA GLN A 225 66.68 -8.72 0.79
C GLN A 225 66.68 -10.25 0.73
N VAL A 226 65.67 -10.86 0.11
CA VAL A 226 65.59 -12.32 -0.10
C VAL A 226 66.76 -12.83 -0.92
N MET A 227 67.09 -12.18 -2.04
CA MET A 227 68.22 -12.56 -2.90
C MET A 227 69.55 -12.48 -2.13
N THR A 228 69.75 -11.42 -1.35
CA THR A 228 70.96 -11.23 -0.55
C THR A 228 71.11 -12.32 0.50
N GLU A 229 70.04 -12.66 1.21
CA GLU A 229 70.08 -13.70 2.23
C GLU A 229 70.28 -15.09 1.63
N ALA A 230 69.70 -15.37 0.45
CA ALA A 230 69.92 -16.63 -0.26
C ALA A 230 71.39 -16.83 -0.65
N PHE A 231 72.04 -15.80 -1.22
CA PHE A 231 73.46 -15.89 -1.56
C PHE A 231 74.36 -15.95 -0.31
N ARG A 232 73.98 -15.26 0.77
CA ARG A 232 74.64 -15.36 2.06
C ARG A 232 74.56 -16.78 2.63
N TYR A 233 73.41 -17.45 2.49
CA TYR A 233 73.21 -18.84 2.91
C TYR A 233 74.11 -19.79 2.11
N LEU A 234 74.14 -19.67 0.78
CA LEU A 234 75.02 -20.47 -0.08
C LEU A 234 76.50 -20.32 0.29
N HIS A 235 76.92 -19.08 0.55
CA HIS A 235 78.29 -18.80 0.97
C HIS A 235 78.62 -19.42 2.34
N LYS A 236 77.70 -19.33 3.32
CA LYS A 236 77.84 -19.96 4.64
C LYS A 236 77.96 -21.49 4.55
N GLN A 237 77.23 -22.11 3.62
CA GLN A 237 77.31 -23.56 3.37
C GLN A 237 78.53 -23.98 2.55
N ARG A 238 79.37 -23.03 2.11
CA ARG A 238 80.54 -23.28 1.26
C ARG A 238 80.20 -23.99 -0.06
N ILE A 239 79.01 -23.73 -0.60
CA ILE A 239 78.61 -24.22 -1.92
C ILE A 239 79.28 -23.34 -2.99
N ASP A 240 80.13 -23.94 -3.82
CA ASP A 240 80.76 -23.24 -4.93
C ASP A 240 79.75 -23.05 -6.08
N ILE A 241 79.34 -21.80 -6.28
CA ILE A 241 78.44 -21.39 -7.37
C ILE A 241 79.21 -20.81 -8.56
N ALA A 242 80.55 -20.73 -8.51
CA ALA A 242 81.34 -20.11 -9.57
C ALA A 242 81.16 -20.85 -10.91
N ARG A 243 80.80 -20.10 -11.96
CA ARG A 243 80.70 -20.64 -13.32
C ARG A 243 82.08 -20.80 -13.95
N LYS A 244 82.38 -22.00 -14.44
CA LYS A 244 83.68 -22.37 -15.04
C LYS A 244 83.74 -22.21 -16.57
N GLY A 245 82.78 -21.53 -17.22
CA GLY A 245 82.75 -21.30 -18.67
C GLY A 245 81.63 -20.37 -19.15
N ASN A 246 81.64 -20.04 -20.46
CA ASN A 246 80.54 -19.30 -21.13
C ASN A 246 79.34 -20.23 -21.38
N ASN A 247 78.13 -19.74 -21.13
CA ASN A 247 76.90 -20.54 -21.15
C ASN A 247 76.36 -20.93 -22.54
N GLY A 248 77.04 -20.52 -23.61
CA GLY A 248 76.54 -20.70 -24.98
C GLY A 248 75.31 -19.83 -25.27
N ASP A 249 74.56 -20.25 -26.28
CA ASP A 249 73.30 -19.61 -26.67
C ASP A 249 72.13 -20.23 -25.88
N CYS A 250 71.13 -19.42 -25.53
CA CYS A 250 69.90 -19.89 -24.88
C CYS A 250 69.11 -20.86 -25.77
N LEU A 251 69.35 -20.83 -27.09
CA LEU A 251 68.74 -21.72 -28.09
C LEU A 251 69.61 -22.94 -28.42
N ALA A 252 70.62 -23.25 -27.60
CA ALA A 252 71.39 -24.48 -27.75
C ALA A 252 70.48 -25.72 -27.76
N ASN A 253 70.77 -26.69 -28.63
CA ASN A 253 69.97 -27.90 -28.78
C ASN A 253 70.84 -29.17 -28.73
N PRO A 254 70.80 -29.99 -27.67
CA PRO A 254 70.03 -29.78 -26.44
C PRO A 254 70.65 -28.68 -25.55
N ALA A 255 69.81 -27.87 -24.91
CA ALA A 255 70.27 -26.86 -23.96
C ALA A 255 70.86 -27.56 -22.72
N VAL A 256 72.06 -27.16 -22.30
CA VAL A 256 72.69 -27.69 -21.08
C VAL A 256 72.18 -26.89 -19.88
N PRO A 257 71.40 -27.49 -18.97
CA PRO A 257 70.89 -26.77 -17.82
C PRO A 257 72.00 -26.42 -16.84
N TRP A 258 71.82 -25.33 -16.11
CA TRP A 258 72.78 -24.95 -15.10
C TRP A 258 72.67 -25.81 -13.84
N ALA A 259 73.64 -26.70 -13.63
CA ALA A 259 73.65 -27.64 -12.51
C ALA A 259 73.50 -26.98 -11.13
N GLN A 260 74.16 -25.84 -10.88
CA GLN A 260 74.06 -25.11 -9.61
C GLN A 260 72.79 -24.26 -9.49
N GLY A 261 71.99 -24.11 -10.56
CA GLY A 261 70.72 -23.39 -10.52
C GLY A 261 69.72 -24.00 -9.54
N VAL A 262 69.71 -25.34 -9.42
CA VAL A 262 68.87 -26.08 -8.46
C VAL A 262 69.21 -25.72 -7.02
N GLU A 263 70.50 -25.57 -6.71
CA GLU A 263 70.98 -25.19 -5.38
C GLU A 263 70.56 -23.76 -5.03
N ILE A 264 70.60 -22.84 -6.01
CA ILE A 264 70.17 -21.46 -5.82
C ILE A 264 68.66 -21.36 -5.61
N GLU A 265 67.86 -22.10 -6.38
CA GLU A 265 66.42 -22.18 -6.17
C GLU A 265 66.10 -22.72 -4.77
N ARG A 266 66.80 -23.78 -4.32
CA ARG A 266 66.63 -24.34 -2.99
C ARG A 266 66.97 -23.33 -1.90
N ALA A 267 68.09 -22.61 -2.05
CA ALA A 267 68.49 -21.58 -1.10
C ALA A 267 67.45 -20.45 -1.04
N LEU A 268 66.94 -19.97 -2.19
CA LEU A 268 65.90 -18.95 -2.26
C LEU A 268 64.61 -19.37 -1.53
N LYS A 269 64.15 -20.61 -1.74
CA LYS A 269 62.93 -21.13 -1.08
C LYS A 269 63.09 -21.33 0.43
N GLN A 270 64.32 -21.51 0.92
CA GLN A 270 64.60 -21.68 2.34
C GLN A 270 64.74 -20.35 3.10
N VAL A 271 64.81 -19.22 2.40
CA VAL A 271 64.90 -17.91 3.05
C VAL A 271 63.66 -17.64 3.89
N ARG A 272 63.90 -17.18 5.12
CA ARG A 272 62.87 -16.67 6.04
C ARG A 272 63.36 -15.36 6.61
N VAL A 273 62.72 -14.27 6.21
CA VAL A 273 63.09 -12.91 6.63
C VAL A 273 61.83 -12.07 6.82
N ASP A 274 61.94 -11.06 7.68
CA ASP A 274 60.93 -10.01 7.82
C ASP A 274 61.36 -8.79 6.99
N GLY A 275 60.44 -8.29 6.17
CA GLY A 275 60.61 -7.13 5.29
C GLY A 275 59.46 -6.13 5.42
N LEU A 276 59.32 -5.25 4.43
CA LEU A 276 58.25 -4.24 4.39
C LEU A 276 56.86 -4.87 4.28
N THR A 277 56.77 -6.05 3.67
CA THR A 277 55.51 -6.78 3.53
C THR A 277 55.29 -7.81 4.64
N GLY A 278 55.99 -7.68 5.78
CA GLY A 278 55.93 -8.59 6.91
C GLY A 278 56.78 -9.85 6.70
N ASN A 279 56.34 -10.98 7.26
CA ASN A 279 57.05 -12.26 7.17
C ASN A 279 57.06 -12.81 5.73
N ILE A 280 58.23 -13.19 5.24
CA ILE A 280 58.45 -13.73 3.89
C ILE A 280 58.93 -15.17 4.00
N GLN A 281 58.09 -16.09 3.53
CA GLN A 281 58.38 -17.52 3.46
C GLN A 281 57.80 -18.08 2.17
N PHE A 282 58.44 -19.12 1.62
CA PHE A 282 58.02 -19.74 0.37
C PHE A 282 57.68 -21.23 0.56
N ASP A 283 56.77 -21.72 -0.27
CA ASP A 283 56.52 -23.15 -0.42
C ASP A 283 57.56 -23.83 -1.33
N GLN A 284 57.37 -25.14 -1.55
CA GLN A 284 58.21 -25.92 -2.46
C GLN A 284 58.15 -25.47 -3.93
N HIS A 285 57.18 -24.62 -4.30
CA HIS A 285 56.97 -24.09 -5.65
C HIS A 285 57.33 -22.59 -5.77
N GLY A 286 57.87 -21.98 -4.71
CA GLY A 286 58.24 -20.57 -4.70
C GLY A 286 57.06 -19.61 -4.56
N LYS A 287 55.88 -20.07 -4.11
CA LYS A 287 54.75 -19.21 -3.74
C LYS A 287 54.89 -18.75 -2.31
N ARG A 288 54.48 -17.51 -2.05
CA ARG A 288 54.52 -16.94 -0.70
C ARG A 288 53.47 -17.59 0.21
N VAL A 289 53.89 -18.02 1.39
CA VAL A 289 53.06 -18.65 2.44
C VAL A 289 53.28 -17.96 3.78
N ASN A 290 52.38 -18.20 4.74
CA ASN A 290 52.48 -17.61 6.09
C ASN A 290 52.62 -16.08 6.07
N TYR A 291 51.85 -15.45 5.18
CA TYR A 291 51.73 -13.99 5.06
C TYR A 291 50.45 -13.53 5.77
N SER A 292 50.44 -12.25 6.15
CA SER A 292 49.26 -11.60 6.72
C SER A 292 48.87 -10.42 5.82
N VAL A 293 47.59 -10.28 5.53
CA VAL A 293 47.04 -9.15 4.75
C VAL A 293 46.11 -8.36 5.64
N ASN A 294 46.35 -7.06 5.78
CA ASN A 294 45.46 -6.18 6.53
C ASN A 294 44.22 -5.87 5.71
N ILE A 295 43.07 -5.85 6.38
CA ILE A 295 41.79 -5.47 5.78
C ILE A 295 41.51 -4.03 6.22
N MET A 296 41.33 -3.16 5.23
CA MET A 296 41.14 -1.73 5.42
C MET A 296 39.72 -1.33 5.01
N GLU A 297 39.15 -0.38 5.73
CA GLU A 297 37.89 0.28 5.36
C GLU A 297 38.08 1.80 5.37
N LEU A 298 37.56 2.48 4.35
CA LEU A 298 37.58 3.93 4.27
C LEU A 298 36.47 4.51 5.14
N LYS A 299 36.87 5.30 6.15
CA LYS A 299 35.97 6.08 7.00
C LYS A 299 36.18 7.58 6.74
N ASN A 300 35.34 8.42 7.36
CA ASN A 300 35.44 9.88 7.20
C ASN A 300 36.77 10.47 7.70
N ASN A 301 37.45 9.80 8.63
CA ASN A 301 38.76 10.18 9.17
C ASN A 301 39.94 9.57 8.38
N GLY A 302 39.69 8.83 7.30
CA GLY A 302 40.70 8.16 6.48
C GLY A 302 40.57 6.63 6.48
N PRO A 303 41.54 5.92 5.89
CA PRO A 303 41.57 4.46 5.89
C PRO A 303 41.87 3.92 7.30
N VAL A 304 41.06 2.98 7.77
CA VAL A 304 41.19 2.36 9.09
C VAL A 304 41.32 0.84 8.93
N LYS A 305 42.25 0.24 9.68
CA LYS A 305 42.44 -1.21 9.75
C LYS A 305 41.33 -1.83 10.60
N ILE A 306 40.51 -2.70 9.99
CA ILE A 306 39.41 -3.41 10.66
C ILE A 306 39.79 -4.83 11.09
N GLY A 307 40.84 -5.40 10.50
CA GLY A 307 41.28 -6.75 10.80
C GLY A 307 42.48 -7.17 9.96
N TYR A 308 42.81 -8.46 10.06
CA TYR A 308 43.82 -9.09 9.24
C TYR A 308 43.32 -10.44 8.73
N TRP A 309 43.95 -10.91 7.66
CA TRP A 309 43.73 -12.22 7.09
C TRP A 309 45.04 -12.98 7.03
N ASN A 310 45.03 -14.24 7.47
CA ASN A 310 46.12 -15.19 7.28
C ASN A 310 45.57 -16.55 6.81
N GLU A 311 46.45 -17.46 6.39
CA GLU A 311 46.05 -18.78 5.88
C GLU A 311 45.43 -19.70 6.96
N VAL A 312 45.75 -19.47 8.24
CA VAL A 312 45.37 -20.35 9.36
C VAL A 312 44.05 -19.90 10.01
N ASP A 313 44.00 -18.65 10.47
CA ASP A 313 42.85 -18.05 11.16
C ASP A 313 41.80 -17.51 10.17
N LYS A 314 42.10 -17.50 8.87
CA LYS A 314 41.32 -16.83 7.83
C LYS A 314 41.17 -15.35 8.19
N MET A 315 39.96 -14.78 8.15
CA MET A 315 39.72 -13.39 8.51
C MET A 315 39.50 -13.27 10.02
N ALA A 316 40.43 -12.60 10.71
CA ALA A 316 40.31 -12.22 12.10
C ALA A 316 40.05 -10.72 12.20
N VAL A 317 38.92 -10.36 12.82
CA VAL A 317 38.56 -8.96 13.06
C VAL A 317 39.27 -8.49 14.32
N THR A 318 40.14 -7.50 14.20
CA THR A 318 40.74 -6.84 15.35
C THR A 318 39.61 -6.06 16.01
N LYS A 319 39.33 -6.33 17.30
CA LYS A 319 38.17 -5.80 18.04
C LYS A 319 38.18 -4.27 18.18
N SER A 320 37.91 -3.57 17.09
CA SER A 320 37.47 -2.17 17.05
C SER A 320 35.95 -2.10 16.86
N ASP A 321 35.34 -3.14 16.27
CA ASP A 321 33.89 -3.25 16.04
C ASP A 321 33.15 -4.03 17.15
N VAL A 322 33.87 -4.49 18.18
CA VAL A 322 33.25 -5.06 19.39
C VAL A 322 33.61 -4.19 20.59
N PHE A 323 33.19 -2.92 20.55
CA PHE A 323 32.75 -2.28 21.78
C PHE A 323 31.36 -2.84 22.09
N PRO A 324 31.18 -3.62 23.18
CA PRO A 324 29.84 -3.96 23.69
C PRO A 324 29.07 -2.71 24.16
N ASN A 325 29.73 -1.55 24.16
CA ASN A 325 29.24 -0.23 24.55
C ASN A 325 29.11 0.74 23.37
N ASP A 326 28.91 0.25 22.14
CA ASP A 326 28.67 1.11 20.97
C ASP A 326 27.23 1.67 20.94
N THR A 327 26.76 2.16 22.08
CA THR A 327 25.66 3.12 22.16
C THR A 327 26.08 4.47 21.59
N THR A 328 27.37 4.81 21.58
CA THR A 328 27.88 6.12 21.16
C THR A 328 28.05 6.29 19.64
N GLY A 329 28.38 5.23 18.87
CA GLY A 329 28.38 5.28 17.40
C GLY A 329 26.99 5.47 16.78
N MET A 330 25.95 5.04 17.52
CA MET A 330 24.55 5.15 17.13
C MET A 330 23.94 6.52 17.50
N GLU A 331 24.46 7.19 18.53
CA GLU A 331 24.02 8.53 18.97
C GLU A 331 24.35 9.65 17.96
N ASN A 332 25.39 9.47 17.14
CA ASN A 332 25.83 10.49 16.15
C ASN A 332 25.39 10.21 14.70
N LYS A 333 24.86 9.03 14.37
CA LYS A 333 24.43 8.71 13.01
C LYS A 333 22.95 9.06 12.82
N THR A 334 22.67 10.05 11.96
CA THR A 334 21.28 10.39 11.60
C THR A 334 20.66 9.26 10.77
N VAL A 335 19.64 8.62 11.33
CA VAL A 335 18.87 7.54 10.70
C VAL A 335 17.91 8.12 9.65
N ILE A 336 17.98 7.63 8.42
CA ILE A 336 17.06 8.06 7.35
C ILE A 336 15.77 7.25 7.47
N VAL A 337 14.69 7.93 7.86
CA VAL A 337 13.35 7.36 7.99
C VAL A 337 12.58 7.64 6.71
N THR A 338 12.34 6.60 5.90
CA THR A 338 11.47 6.74 4.71
C THR A 338 10.00 6.63 5.08
N THR A 339 9.17 7.47 4.47
CA THR A 339 7.72 7.49 4.68
C THR A 339 6.97 8.01 3.44
N ILE A 340 5.64 8.00 3.50
CA ILE A 340 4.76 8.42 2.40
C ILE A 340 3.75 9.47 2.89
N LEU A 341 3.43 10.46 2.06
CA LEU A 341 2.40 11.46 2.37
C LEU A 341 1.00 10.84 2.27
N GLU A 342 0.41 10.55 3.43
CA GLU A 342 -0.94 10.03 3.53
C GLU A 342 -1.59 10.47 4.84
N ALA A 343 -2.73 11.14 4.76
CA ALA A 343 -3.45 11.62 5.94
C ALA A 343 -4.21 10.46 6.63
N PRO A 344 -4.15 10.33 7.97
CA PRO A 344 -3.50 11.20 8.97
C PRO A 344 -2.10 10.72 9.42
N TYR A 345 -1.48 9.80 8.69
CA TYR A 345 -0.19 9.22 9.06
C TYR A 345 0.96 10.23 8.93
N VAL A 346 1.09 10.85 7.77
CA VAL A 346 2.07 11.91 7.50
C VAL A 346 1.42 12.94 6.58
N MET A 347 1.36 14.17 7.06
CA MET A 347 0.79 15.34 6.38
C MET A 347 1.80 16.48 6.43
N LEU A 348 1.73 17.38 5.46
CA LEU A 348 2.43 18.64 5.54
C LEU A 348 1.67 19.57 6.49
N LYS A 349 2.38 20.25 7.39
CA LYS A 349 1.78 21.33 8.18
C LYS A 349 1.31 22.45 7.25
N LYS A 350 0.28 23.19 7.66
CA LYS A 350 -0.25 24.34 6.88
C LYS A 350 0.81 25.41 6.57
N ASN A 351 1.81 25.53 7.43
CA ASN A 351 2.90 26.51 7.38
C ASN A 351 4.25 25.80 7.17
N ALA A 352 4.26 24.70 6.39
CA ALA A 352 5.45 23.89 6.13
C ALA A 352 6.65 24.68 5.58
N ASP A 353 6.40 25.74 4.80
CA ASP A 353 7.47 26.56 4.19
C ASP A 353 8.30 27.35 5.22
N LEU A 354 7.77 27.54 6.45
CA LEU A 354 8.45 28.25 7.53
C LEU A 354 9.35 27.34 8.37
N PHE A 355 9.24 26.02 8.23
CA PHE A 355 9.97 25.03 9.02
C PHE A 355 11.03 24.32 8.18
N ILE A 356 12.11 23.88 8.81
CA ILE A 356 13.21 23.15 8.18
C ILE A 356 13.20 21.70 8.71
N ASP A 357 13.65 20.75 7.90
CA ASP A 357 13.75 19.32 8.24
C ASP A 357 12.42 18.65 8.62
N ASN A 358 12.36 18.05 9.81
CA ASN A 358 11.31 17.14 10.28
C ASN A 358 10.06 17.88 10.72
N GLU A 359 10.21 19.13 11.18
CA GLU A 359 9.10 19.93 11.72
C GLU A 359 8.08 20.33 10.67
N ARG A 360 8.40 20.17 9.38
CA ARG A 360 7.47 20.40 8.26
C ARG A 360 6.33 19.39 8.21
N TYR A 361 6.53 18.22 8.79
CA TYR A 361 5.57 17.13 8.77
C TYR A 361 4.81 17.04 10.09
N GLU A 362 3.58 16.58 10.02
CA GLU A 362 2.75 16.24 11.17
C GLU A 362 1.90 15.00 10.88
N GLY A 363 1.60 14.19 11.89
CA GLY A 363 0.75 13.01 11.72
C GLY A 363 1.08 11.90 12.70
N TYR A 364 0.31 10.80 12.62
CA TYR A 364 0.48 9.65 13.49
C TYR A 364 1.89 9.02 13.38
N CYS A 365 2.39 8.84 12.16
CA CYS A 365 3.72 8.24 11.94
C CYS A 365 4.86 9.20 12.30
N VAL A 366 4.62 10.52 12.30
CA VAL A 366 5.57 11.53 12.76
C VAL A 366 5.74 11.45 14.28
N ASP A 367 4.61 11.41 15.00
CA ASP A 367 4.61 11.24 16.46
C ASP A 367 5.22 9.87 16.85
N LEU A 368 4.87 8.81 16.12
CA LEU A 368 5.42 7.47 16.34
C LEU A 368 6.94 7.43 16.11
N ALA A 369 7.44 8.06 15.04
CA ALA A 369 8.87 8.11 14.76
C ALA A 369 9.63 8.83 15.88
N ALA A 370 9.07 9.91 16.44
CA ALA A 370 9.65 10.62 17.58
C ALA A 370 9.72 9.74 18.85
N GLU A 371 8.67 8.97 19.16
CA GLU A 371 8.67 8.06 20.30
C GLU A 371 9.64 6.89 20.10
N ILE A 372 9.71 6.31 18.91
CA ILE A 372 10.69 5.26 18.61
C ILE A 372 12.12 5.78 18.75
N ALA A 373 12.41 6.97 18.20
CA ALA A 373 13.72 7.61 18.32
C ALA A 373 14.09 7.90 19.78
N LYS A 374 13.14 8.36 20.60
CA LYS A 374 13.31 8.60 22.04
C LYS A 374 13.61 7.32 22.82
N HIS A 375 12.95 6.21 22.48
CA HIS A 375 13.16 4.93 23.15
C HIS A 375 14.45 4.23 22.72
N CYS A 376 14.85 4.38 21.45
CA CYS A 376 16.04 3.74 20.91
C CYS A 376 17.31 4.62 20.96
N GLY A 377 17.19 5.92 21.25
CA GLY A 377 18.33 6.82 21.44
C GLY A 377 19.05 7.25 20.17
N PHE A 378 18.35 7.51 19.06
CA PHE A 378 18.98 7.93 17.79
C PHE A 378 18.40 9.23 17.21
N LYS A 379 19.23 9.99 16.48
CA LYS A 379 18.78 11.12 15.65
C LYS A 379 18.20 10.60 14.34
N TYR A 380 17.16 11.26 13.82
CA TYR A 380 16.50 10.82 12.59
C TYR A 380 16.14 11.97 11.66
N GLN A 381 16.02 11.66 10.37
CA GLN A 381 15.53 12.57 9.34
C GLN A 381 14.41 11.91 8.54
N LEU A 382 13.26 12.58 8.45
CA LEU A 382 12.11 12.14 7.67
C LEU A 382 12.33 12.44 6.18
N LYS A 383 12.25 11.40 5.36
CA LYS A 383 12.39 11.50 3.91
C LYS A 383 11.15 10.90 3.23
N ILE A 384 10.56 11.65 2.31
CA ILE A 384 9.44 11.16 1.51
C ILE A 384 9.97 10.25 0.41
N VAL A 385 9.31 9.11 0.22
CA VAL A 385 9.60 8.15 -0.85
C VAL A 385 9.54 8.82 -2.22
N GLY A 386 10.53 8.57 -3.07
CA GLY A 386 10.69 9.31 -4.33
C GLY A 386 9.59 9.08 -5.38
N ASP A 387 8.98 7.90 -5.43
CA ASP A 387 7.98 7.51 -6.44
C ASP A 387 6.52 7.53 -5.91
N GLY A 388 6.32 7.89 -4.64
CA GLY A 388 5.00 7.93 -4.01
C GLY A 388 4.31 6.57 -3.84
N LYS A 389 5.05 5.44 -3.87
CA LYS A 389 4.48 4.09 -3.75
C LYS A 389 4.91 3.39 -2.46
N TYR A 390 4.08 2.47 -1.95
CA TYR A 390 4.43 1.66 -0.78
C TYR A 390 5.56 0.66 -1.08
N GLY A 391 5.46 -0.01 -2.22
CA GLY A 391 6.42 -1.02 -2.66
C GLY A 391 5.74 -2.30 -3.13
N ALA A 392 5.89 -2.56 -4.42
CA ALA A 392 5.50 -3.76 -5.12
C ALA A 392 6.67 -4.24 -5.98
N ARG A 393 6.74 -5.55 -6.18
CA ARG A 393 7.74 -6.17 -7.04
C ARG A 393 7.22 -6.19 -8.47
N ASP A 394 7.97 -5.61 -9.38
CA ASP A 394 7.70 -5.71 -10.81
C ASP A 394 7.72 -7.19 -11.26
N ALA A 395 6.76 -7.59 -12.07
CA ALA A 395 6.61 -8.98 -12.52
C ALA A 395 7.75 -9.41 -13.47
N GLU A 396 8.21 -8.49 -14.33
CA GLU A 396 9.22 -8.74 -15.36
C GLU A 396 10.62 -8.50 -14.82
N THR A 397 10.89 -7.29 -14.33
CA THR A 397 12.23 -6.89 -13.90
C THR A 397 12.59 -7.43 -12.50
N LYS A 398 11.61 -7.90 -11.73
CA LYS A 398 11.74 -8.34 -10.33
C LYS A 398 12.26 -7.26 -9.37
N ILE A 399 12.29 -6.00 -9.80
CA ILE A 399 12.75 -4.84 -9.03
C ILE A 399 11.64 -4.39 -8.09
N TRP A 400 12.00 -4.14 -6.83
CA TRP A 400 11.12 -3.48 -5.86
C TRP A 400 11.11 -1.96 -6.05
N ASN A 401 9.92 -1.38 -6.11
CA ASN A 401 9.72 0.07 -6.07
C ASN A 401 9.30 0.55 -4.66
N GLY A 402 8.96 1.83 -4.51
CA GLY A 402 8.44 2.38 -3.27
C GLY A 402 9.39 2.31 -2.07
N MET A 403 8.81 2.44 -0.88
CA MET A 403 9.53 2.39 0.40
C MET A 403 10.25 1.04 0.60
N VAL A 404 9.66 -0.07 0.15
CA VAL A 404 10.31 -1.39 0.20
C VAL A 404 11.62 -1.38 -0.60
N GLY A 405 11.61 -0.82 -1.81
CA GLY A 405 12.82 -0.67 -2.63
C GLY A 405 13.87 0.23 -1.97
N GLU A 406 13.47 1.29 -1.28
CA GLU A 406 14.41 2.16 -0.56
C GLU A 406 15.14 1.43 0.57
N LEU A 407 14.49 0.51 1.28
CA LEU A 407 15.12 -0.33 2.29
C LEU A 407 16.01 -1.42 1.68
N VAL A 408 15.51 -2.13 0.66
CA VAL A 408 16.25 -3.23 0.00
C VAL A 408 17.54 -2.72 -0.64
N TYR A 409 17.52 -1.53 -1.23
CA TYR A 409 18.68 -0.94 -1.92
C TYR A 409 19.47 0.06 -1.05
N GLY A 410 19.26 0.07 0.28
CA GLY A 410 20.04 0.87 1.22
C GLY A 410 19.93 2.39 1.07
N LYS A 411 18.83 2.89 0.49
CA LYS A 411 18.54 4.33 0.38
C LYS A 411 17.97 4.92 1.68
N ALA A 412 17.33 4.09 2.48
CA ALA A 412 16.75 4.43 3.78
C ALA A 412 17.14 3.36 4.82
N ASP A 413 17.21 3.76 6.09
CA ASP A 413 17.67 2.91 7.18
C ASP A 413 16.49 2.25 7.92
N ILE A 414 15.31 2.89 7.90
CA ILE A 414 14.05 2.40 8.50
C ILE A 414 12.86 3.01 7.76
N ALA A 415 11.72 2.30 7.71
CA ALA A 415 10.47 2.82 7.20
C ALA A 415 9.40 2.87 8.29
N VAL A 416 8.98 4.08 8.66
CA VAL A 416 7.89 4.34 9.60
C VAL A 416 6.72 4.94 8.81
N ALA A 417 5.82 4.07 8.39
CA ALA A 417 4.72 4.37 7.47
C ALA A 417 3.57 3.37 7.65
N PRO A 418 2.38 3.62 7.08
CA PRO A 418 1.30 2.63 7.00
C PRO A 418 1.65 1.50 6.00
N LEU A 419 2.67 0.71 6.31
CA LEU A 419 3.16 -0.37 5.47
C LEU A 419 2.61 -1.71 5.97
N THR A 420 1.68 -2.29 5.19
CA THR A 420 1.09 -3.61 5.50
C THR A 420 2.16 -4.71 5.50
N ILE A 421 2.19 -5.51 6.56
CA ILE A 421 3.02 -6.71 6.64
C ILE A 421 2.45 -7.76 5.68
N THR A 422 3.26 -8.27 4.76
CA THR A 422 2.87 -9.31 3.79
C THR A 422 4.02 -10.28 3.59
N LEU A 423 3.70 -11.54 3.26
CA LEU A 423 4.70 -12.60 3.05
C LEU A 423 5.80 -12.19 2.04
N VAL A 424 5.40 -11.65 0.89
CA VAL A 424 6.35 -11.25 -0.18
C VAL A 424 7.29 -10.11 0.23
N ARG A 425 6.89 -9.27 1.20
CA ARG A 425 7.74 -8.19 1.72
C ARG A 425 8.68 -8.72 2.80
N GLU A 426 8.18 -9.61 3.66
CA GLU A 426 8.97 -10.23 4.74
C GLU A 426 10.15 -11.07 4.20
N GLU A 427 10.05 -11.58 2.96
CA GLU A 427 11.16 -12.24 2.29
C GLU A 427 12.38 -11.31 2.06
N VAL A 428 12.16 -10.01 1.85
CA VAL A 428 13.19 -9.04 1.43
C VAL A 428 13.54 -7.98 2.47
N ILE A 429 12.63 -7.71 3.42
CA ILE A 429 12.81 -6.75 4.52
C ILE A 429 12.28 -7.35 5.83
N ASP A 430 12.81 -6.90 6.95
CA ASP A 430 12.36 -7.36 8.27
C ASP A 430 11.31 -6.40 8.86
N PHE A 431 10.23 -6.95 9.41
CA PHE A 431 9.21 -6.18 10.11
C PHE A 431 9.31 -6.31 11.64
N SER A 432 8.92 -5.24 12.34
CA SER A 432 8.57 -5.30 13.76
C SER A 432 7.24 -6.03 13.98
N LYS A 433 6.91 -6.29 15.25
CA LYS A 433 5.52 -6.59 15.63
C LYS A 433 4.58 -5.46 15.16
N PRO A 434 3.33 -5.79 14.80
CA PRO A 434 2.40 -4.80 14.27
C PRO A 434 2.06 -3.76 15.34
N PHE A 435 2.15 -2.48 14.98
CA PHE A 435 1.79 -1.37 15.88
C PHE A 435 0.31 -0.96 15.74
N MET A 436 -0.37 -1.43 14.69
CA MET A 436 -1.79 -1.17 14.46
C MET A 436 -2.41 -2.33 13.70
N SER A 437 -3.49 -2.88 14.25
CA SER A 437 -4.27 -3.96 13.62
C SER A 437 -5.37 -3.36 12.73
N LEU A 438 -5.58 -3.96 11.55
CA LEU A 438 -6.53 -3.49 10.55
C LEU A 438 -6.99 -4.65 9.65
N GLY A 439 -7.92 -4.36 8.75
CA GLY A 439 -8.24 -5.28 7.67
C GLY A 439 -8.88 -4.55 6.50
N ILE A 440 -9.15 -5.26 5.42
CA ILE A 440 -9.91 -4.74 4.29
C ILE A 440 -11.33 -4.47 4.78
N SER A 441 -11.84 -3.28 4.49
CA SER A 441 -13.17 -2.82 4.84
C SER A 441 -13.88 -2.27 3.61
N ILE A 442 -15.20 -2.17 3.71
CA ILE A 442 -16.06 -1.66 2.63
C ILE A 442 -16.46 -0.23 2.99
N MET A 443 -16.13 0.71 2.11
CA MET A 443 -16.62 2.09 2.18
C MET A 443 -17.76 2.27 1.18
N ILE A 444 -18.89 2.73 1.69
CA ILE A 444 -20.02 3.18 0.86
C ILE A 444 -20.36 4.63 1.18
N LYS A 445 -21.16 5.23 0.31
CA LYS A 445 -21.76 6.53 0.60
C LYS A 445 -22.83 6.33 1.68
N LYS A 446 -22.78 7.14 2.74
CA LYS A 446 -23.80 7.17 3.78
C LYS A 446 -25.17 7.46 3.13
N PRO A 447 -26.16 6.58 3.29
CA PRO A 447 -27.48 6.80 2.69
C PRO A 447 -28.08 8.06 3.30
N GLN A 448 -28.67 8.90 2.44
CA GLN A 448 -29.49 10.00 2.94
C GLN A 448 -30.79 9.41 3.50
N LYS A 449 -31.35 10.04 4.54
CA LYS A 449 -32.67 9.67 5.08
C LYS A 449 -33.65 9.61 3.89
N SER A 450 -34.14 8.42 3.58
CA SER A 450 -35.00 8.21 2.42
C SER A 450 -36.28 8.99 2.61
N LYS A 451 -36.61 9.87 1.67
CA LYS A 451 -37.91 10.55 1.69
C LYS A 451 -38.98 9.46 1.62
N PRO A 452 -39.97 9.45 2.52
CA PRO A 452 -41.05 8.48 2.46
C PRO A 452 -41.72 8.52 1.09
N GLY A 453 -42.16 7.36 0.61
CA GLY A 453 -42.90 7.25 -0.64
C GLY A 453 -44.24 8.02 -0.57
N VAL A 454 -44.83 8.28 -1.73
CA VAL A 454 -46.12 9.01 -1.86
C VAL A 454 -47.25 8.34 -1.05
N PHE A 455 -47.17 7.02 -0.85
CA PHE A 455 -48.12 6.21 -0.09
C PHE A 455 -47.62 5.81 1.31
N SER A 456 -46.62 6.51 1.86
CA SER A 456 -46.05 6.17 3.17
C SER A 456 -47.05 6.21 4.33
N PHE A 457 -48.21 6.85 4.16
CA PHE A 457 -49.28 6.82 5.15
C PHE A 457 -49.93 5.44 5.28
N LEU A 458 -49.71 4.51 4.33
CA LEU A 458 -50.18 3.12 4.44
C LEU A 458 -49.22 2.23 5.24
N ASP A 459 -47.93 2.59 5.32
CA ASP A 459 -46.86 1.84 5.99
C ASP A 459 -47.06 1.56 7.50
N PRO A 460 -47.81 2.36 8.30
CA PRO A 460 -48.04 2.08 9.72
C PRO A 460 -48.81 0.79 10.01
N LEU A 461 -49.50 0.24 9.01
CA LEU A 461 -50.17 -1.07 9.06
C LEU A 461 -49.63 -1.96 7.95
N ALA A 462 -49.33 -3.20 8.29
CA ALA A 462 -48.86 -4.18 7.32
C ALA A 462 -49.93 -4.45 6.25
N TYR A 463 -49.49 -4.83 5.04
CA TYR A 463 -50.37 -5.07 3.90
C TYR A 463 -51.44 -6.14 4.19
N GLU A 464 -51.07 -7.15 4.98
CA GLU A 464 -51.94 -8.24 5.41
C GLU A 464 -53.11 -7.71 6.26
N ILE A 465 -52.87 -6.71 7.11
CA ILE A 465 -53.89 -6.10 7.95
C ILE A 465 -54.89 -5.32 7.09
N TRP A 466 -54.40 -4.59 6.07
CA TRP A 466 -55.27 -3.90 5.11
C TRP A 466 -56.22 -4.86 4.39
N MET A 467 -55.72 -6.02 3.96
CA MET A 467 -56.55 -7.06 3.34
C MET A 467 -57.60 -7.61 4.31
N CYS A 468 -57.22 -7.88 5.55
CA CYS A 468 -58.14 -8.33 6.60
C CYS A 468 -59.23 -7.28 6.90
N ILE A 469 -58.90 -5.99 6.91
CA ILE A 469 -59.89 -4.91 7.11
C ILE A 469 -60.93 -4.91 5.98
N VAL A 470 -60.51 -5.07 4.73
CA VAL A 470 -61.44 -5.12 3.58
C VAL A 470 -62.37 -6.34 3.67
N PHE A 471 -61.84 -7.52 4.02
CA PHE A 471 -62.67 -8.72 4.20
C PHE A 471 -63.62 -8.60 5.38
N ALA A 472 -63.15 -8.05 6.51
CA ALA A 472 -63.99 -7.82 7.68
C ALA A 472 -65.09 -6.80 7.38
N TYR A 473 -64.80 -5.72 6.65
CA TYR A 473 -65.77 -4.73 6.20
C TYR A 473 -66.91 -5.39 5.41
N ILE A 474 -66.59 -6.12 4.33
CA ILE A 474 -67.60 -6.80 3.51
C ILE A 474 -68.37 -7.83 4.34
N GLY A 475 -67.68 -8.61 5.18
CA GLY A 475 -68.29 -9.61 6.04
C GLY A 475 -69.31 -9.00 7.01
N VAL A 476 -68.97 -7.89 7.65
CA VAL A 476 -69.87 -7.17 8.56
C VAL A 476 -71.06 -6.57 7.80
N SER A 477 -70.85 -5.99 6.62
CA SER A 477 -71.96 -5.46 5.80
C SER A 477 -72.95 -6.55 5.40
N VAL A 478 -72.47 -7.74 5.03
CA VAL A 478 -73.31 -8.89 4.67
C VAL A 478 -74.05 -9.44 5.88
N VAL A 479 -73.37 -9.61 7.02
CA VAL A 479 -74.01 -10.07 8.26
C VAL A 479 -75.09 -9.08 8.70
N LEU A 480 -74.81 -7.78 8.64
CA LEU A 480 -75.77 -6.74 9.02
C LEU A 480 -76.98 -6.74 8.06
N PHE A 481 -76.77 -6.90 6.76
CA PHE A 481 -77.83 -7.05 5.77
C PHE A 481 -78.71 -8.31 6.01
N LEU A 482 -78.10 -9.44 6.36
CA LEU A 482 -78.85 -10.66 6.65
C LEU A 482 -79.66 -10.49 7.94
N VAL A 483 -79.04 -9.99 9.01
CA VAL A 483 -79.71 -9.77 10.29
C VAL A 483 -80.86 -8.78 10.14
N SER A 484 -80.68 -7.70 9.36
CA SER A 484 -81.74 -6.72 9.11
C SER A 484 -82.87 -7.28 8.26
N ARG A 485 -82.60 -8.19 7.33
CA ARG A 485 -83.63 -8.84 6.51
C ARG A 485 -84.45 -9.87 7.28
N PHE A 486 -83.82 -10.61 8.21
CA PHE A 486 -84.44 -11.71 8.94
C PHE A 486 -85.06 -11.30 10.29
N SER A 487 -84.59 -10.21 10.90
CA SER A 487 -85.15 -9.73 12.16
C SER A 487 -86.50 -9.04 11.93
N PRO A 488 -87.62 -9.54 12.47
CA PRO A 488 -88.94 -8.94 12.28
C PRO A 488 -89.04 -7.51 12.83
N TYR A 489 -88.23 -7.18 13.84
CA TYR A 489 -88.21 -5.89 14.53
C TYR A 489 -87.55 -4.75 13.73
N GLU A 490 -86.98 -5.05 12.57
CA GLU A 490 -86.39 -4.04 11.66
C GLU A 490 -87.32 -3.65 10.50
N TRP A 491 -88.44 -4.34 10.32
CA TRP A 491 -89.44 -4.02 9.30
C TRP A 491 -90.40 -2.95 9.82
N HIS A 492 -90.54 -1.85 9.09
CA HIS A 492 -91.52 -0.80 9.40
C HIS A 492 -92.80 -1.03 8.61
N THR A 493 -93.96 -0.84 9.25
CA THR A 493 -95.24 -0.67 8.55
C THR A 493 -95.61 0.78 8.76
N GLU A 494 -95.59 1.58 7.69
CA GLU A 494 -96.06 2.97 7.76
C GLU A 494 -97.60 2.95 7.79
N GLU A 495 -98.19 3.24 8.95
CA GLU A 495 -99.61 3.64 9.02
C GLU A 495 -99.68 5.16 8.76
N TYR A 496 -100.08 5.55 7.55
CA TYR A 496 -100.44 6.94 7.27
C TYR A 496 -101.86 7.23 7.79
N GLU A 497 -101.98 8.17 8.74
CA GLU A 497 -103.25 8.87 8.99
C GLU A 497 -103.51 9.89 7.87
N ASP A 498 -104.05 9.43 6.74
CA ASP A 498 -105.23 10.06 6.12
C ASP A 498 -105.76 9.14 5.00
N GLY A 499 -107.07 8.93 4.96
CA GLY A 499 -107.68 7.81 4.25
C GLY A 499 -107.51 7.85 2.72
N GLN A 500 -106.71 6.93 2.15
CA GLN A 500 -106.99 6.21 0.89
C GLN A 500 -105.94 5.11 0.59
N ILE A 501 -106.43 3.88 0.37
CA ILE A 501 -105.79 2.69 -0.27
C ILE A 501 -104.61 2.03 0.48
N GLN A 502 -104.88 0.85 1.07
CA GLN A 502 -103.89 -0.06 1.64
C GLN A 502 -103.03 -0.72 0.56
N THR A 503 -101.74 -0.39 0.53
CA THR A 503 -100.68 -1.30 0.06
C THR A 503 -99.81 -1.64 1.27
N ASN A 504 -99.79 -2.91 1.69
CA ASN A 504 -98.88 -3.41 2.72
C ASN A 504 -97.43 -3.41 2.18
N GLU A 505 -96.81 -2.24 2.06
CA GLU A 505 -95.38 -2.14 1.82
C GLU A 505 -94.66 -1.96 3.14
N SER A 506 -94.21 -3.08 3.71
CA SER A 506 -93.30 -3.04 4.85
C SER A 506 -91.93 -2.59 4.36
N THR A 507 -91.44 -1.43 4.79
CA THR A 507 -90.16 -0.86 4.35
C THR A 507 -89.04 -1.25 5.31
N ASN A 508 -87.89 -1.65 4.75
CA ASN A 508 -86.67 -1.90 5.49
C ASN A 508 -85.58 -0.98 4.92
N GLU A 509 -85.08 -0.07 5.75
CA GLU A 509 -84.07 0.92 5.35
C GLU A 509 -82.69 0.28 5.11
N PHE A 510 -82.43 -0.92 5.65
CA PHE A 510 -81.17 -1.64 5.47
C PHE A 510 -81.16 -2.53 4.21
N GLY A 511 -81.05 -1.90 3.04
CA GLY A 511 -80.64 -2.58 1.80
C GLY A 511 -79.16 -2.98 1.80
N ILE A 512 -78.71 -3.73 0.77
CA ILE A 512 -77.31 -4.19 0.68
C ILE A 512 -76.32 -3.02 0.59
N PHE A 513 -76.68 -1.97 -0.17
CA PHE A 513 -75.89 -0.75 -0.31
C PHE A 513 -75.96 0.13 0.94
N ASN A 514 -77.12 0.19 1.62
CA ASN A 514 -77.26 0.94 2.86
C ASN A 514 -76.52 0.27 4.02
N SER A 515 -76.42 -1.06 4.01
CA SER A 515 -75.62 -1.82 4.98
C SER A 515 -74.11 -1.63 4.75
N LEU A 516 -73.67 -1.62 3.49
CA LEU A 516 -72.30 -1.23 3.12
C LEU A 516 -72.01 0.21 3.58
N TRP A 517 -72.90 1.16 3.27
CA TRP A 517 -72.76 2.57 3.66
C TRP A 517 -72.71 2.76 5.18
N PHE A 518 -73.57 2.05 5.93
CA PHE A 518 -73.54 2.07 7.40
C PHE A 518 -72.20 1.56 7.95
N SER A 519 -71.73 0.42 7.46
CA SER A 519 -70.45 -0.16 7.92
C SER A 519 -69.25 0.74 7.58
N LEU A 520 -69.29 1.45 6.44
CA LEU A 520 -68.27 2.42 6.04
C LEU A 520 -68.32 3.69 6.89
N GLY A 521 -69.51 4.26 7.12
CA GLY A 521 -69.70 5.44 7.96
C GLY A 521 -69.31 5.20 9.42
N ALA A 522 -69.56 4.00 9.94
CA ALA A 522 -69.08 3.54 11.24
C ALA A 522 -67.55 3.38 11.28
N PHE A 523 -66.92 2.92 10.19
CA PHE A 523 -65.47 2.83 10.08
C PHE A 523 -64.81 4.22 10.05
N MET A 524 -65.40 5.20 9.37
CA MET A 524 -64.86 6.56 9.26
C MET A 524 -65.17 7.47 10.47
N ARG A 525 -65.79 6.95 11.54
CA ARG A 525 -66.22 7.70 12.73
C ARG A 525 -67.19 8.87 12.46
N GLN A 526 -67.91 8.86 11.34
CA GLN A 526 -68.78 9.96 10.92
C GLN A 526 -70.26 9.77 11.33
N GLY A 527 -70.65 8.56 11.72
CA GLY A 527 -72.04 8.20 11.97
C GLY A 527 -72.84 8.02 10.68
N CYS A 528 -74.05 7.49 10.78
CA CYS A 528 -74.99 7.37 9.67
C CYS A 528 -76.38 7.74 10.19
N ASP A 529 -77.23 8.33 9.35
CA ASP A 529 -78.61 8.68 9.72
C ASP A 529 -79.46 7.44 10.01
N ILE A 530 -79.05 6.28 9.49
CA ILE A 530 -79.73 4.99 9.65
C ILE A 530 -79.03 4.22 10.78
N SER A 531 -79.80 3.72 11.76
CA SER A 531 -79.26 2.94 12.89
C SER A 531 -80.03 1.62 13.09
N PRO A 532 -79.34 0.51 13.39
CA PRO A 532 -80.00 -0.78 13.61
C PRO A 532 -80.88 -0.72 14.85
N ARG A 533 -82.16 -1.08 14.69
CA ARG A 533 -83.15 -1.09 15.77
C ARG A 533 -83.16 -2.42 16.52
N SER A 534 -82.90 -3.53 15.82
CA SER A 534 -82.90 -4.87 16.41
C SER A 534 -81.73 -5.05 17.39
N LEU A 535 -81.95 -5.84 18.45
CA LEU A 535 -80.90 -6.17 19.41
C LEU A 535 -79.71 -6.89 18.74
N SER A 536 -80.01 -7.80 17.81
CA SER A 536 -79.01 -8.52 17.01
C SER A 536 -78.20 -7.57 16.12
N GLY A 537 -78.84 -6.63 15.42
CA GLY A 537 -78.16 -5.63 14.61
C GLY A 537 -77.29 -4.68 15.44
N ARG A 538 -77.76 -4.30 16.63
CA ARG A 538 -76.99 -3.46 17.58
C ARG A 538 -75.75 -4.17 18.12
N ILE A 539 -75.80 -5.48 18.36
CA ILE A 539 -74.62 -6.25 18.78
C ILE A 539 -73.57 -6.28 17.67
N VAL A 540 -73.99 -6.56 16.42
CA VAL A 540 -73.10 -6.54 15.25
C VAL A 540 -72.45 -5.16 15.08
N GLY A 541 -73.26 -4.09 15.13
CA GLY A 541 -72.79 -2.71 15.07
C GLY A 541 -71.85 -2.34 16.22
N GLY A 542 -72.15 -2.78 17.45
CA GLY A 542 -71.35 -2.50 18.64
C GLY A 542 -69.97 -3.18 18.60
N VAL A 543 -69.90 -4.44 18.17
CA VAL A 543 -68.63 -5.15 17.97
C VAL A 543 -67.81 -4.51 16.86
N TRP A 544 -68.46 -4.11 15.75
CA TRP A 544 -67.81 -3.37 14.68
C TRP A 544 -67.24 -2.04 15.18
N TRP A 545 -67.99 -1.27 15.97
CA TRP A 545 -67.50 -0.02 16.57
C TRP A 545 -66.28 -0.23 17.48
N PHE A 546 -66.28 -1.29 18.29
CA PHE A 546 -65.11 -1.60 19.11
C PHE A 546 -63.89 -1.96 18.25
N PHE A 547 -64.09 -2.78 17.21
CA PHE A 547 -63.03 -3.14 16.26
C PHE A 547 -62.45 -1.91 15.56
N THR A 548 -63.30 -1.02 15.02
CA THR A 548 -62.83 0.18 14.31
C THR A 548 -62.16 1.18 15.24
N LEU A 549 -62.64 1.31 16.48
CA LEU A 549 -62.00 2.14 17.50
C LEU A 549 -60.56 1.70 17.75
N ILE A 550 -60.31 0.40 17.95
CA ILE A 550 -58.97 -0.14 18.22
C ILE A 550 -58.05 0.03 17.01
N ILE A 551 -58.52 -0.32 15.80
CA ILE A 551 -57.72 -0.23 14.58
C ILE A 551 -57.29 1.21 14.29
N ILE A 552 -58.22 2.17 14.34
CA ILE A 552 -57.89 3.59 14.09
C ILE A 552 -56.94 4.13 15.15
N SER A 553 -57.15 3.78 16.42
CA SER A 553 -56.28 4.22 17.50
C SER A 553 -54.86 3.67 17.33
N SER A 554 -54.72 2.39 16.98
CA SER A 554 -53.43 1.77 16.68
C SER A 554 -52.76 2.37 15.45
N TYR A 555 -53.53 2.68 14.40
CA TYR A 555 -53.02 3.38 13.21
C TYR A 555 -52.48 4.76 13.59
N THR A 556 -53.22 5.54 14.38
CA THR A 556 -52.79 6.87 14.82
C THR A 556 -51.52 6.82 15.68
N ALA A 557 -51.39 5.82 16.56
CA ALA A 557 -50.20 5.62 17.39
C ALA A 557 -48.96 5.24 16.56
N ASN A 558 -49.11 4.28 15.64
CA ASN A 558 -48.00 3.84 14.79
C ASN A 558 -47.58 4.91 13.77
N LEU A 559 -48.53 5.67 13.23
CA LEU A 559 -48.24 6.79 12.33
C LEU A 559 -47.42 7.86 13.06
N ALA A 560 -47.77 8.20 14.30
CA ALA A 560 -47.00 9.13 15.11
C ALA A 560 -45.56 8.62 15.34
N ALA A 561 -45.39 7.34 15.70
CA ALA A 561 -44.07 6.74 15.88
C ALA A 561 -43.24 6.72 14.59
N PHE A 562 -43.85 6.37 13.46
CA PHE A 562 -43.19 6.29 12.16
C PHE A 562 -42.69 7.66 11.68
N LEU A 563 -43.45 8.73 11.95
CA LEU A 563 -43.05 10.11 11.63
C LEU A 563 -41.92 10.63 12.53
N THR A 564 -41.74 10.09 13.74
CA THR A 564 -40.66 10.48 14.65
C THR A 564 -39.32 9.78 14.39
N VAL A 565 -39.33 8.58 13.78
CA VAL A 565 -38.12 7.75 13.60
C VAL A 565 -37.85 7.51 12.12
N GLU A 566 -37.06 8.39 11.51
CA GLU A 566 -36.48 8.14 10.19
C GLU A 566 -35.26 7.22 10.31
N ARG A 567 -35.44 5.90 10.12
CA ARG A 567 -34.31 4.95 10.13
C ARG A 567 -33.53 5.02 8.82
N MET A 568 -32.20 5.08 8.92
CA MET A 568 -31.33 4.87 7.77
C MET A 568 -31.23 3.37 7.51
N VAL A 569 -31.58 2.92 6.30
CA VAL A 569 -31.39 1.53 5.87
C VAL A 569 -30.19 1.48 4.93
N SER A 570 -29.19 0.66 5.28
CA SER A 570 -28.06 0.39 4.38
C SER A 570 -28.43 -0.74 3.42
N PRO A 571 -28.23 -0.59 2.11
CA PRO A 571 -28.48 -1.67 1.14
C PRO A 571 -27.45 -2.81 1.21
N ILE A 572 -26.30 -2.58 1.86
CA ILE A 572 -25.20 -3.55 1.96
C ILE A 572 -24.74 -3.63 3.42
N GLU A 573 -24.62 -4.84 3.94
CA GLU A 573 -24.07 -5.11 5.28
C GLU A 573 -22.77 -5.94 5.20
N SER A 574 -22.59 -6.74 4.14
CA SER A 574 -21.48 -7.67 4.01
C SER A 574 -20.82 -7.68 2.63
N ALA A 575 -19.63 -8.28 2.54
CA ALA A 575 -18.96 -8.54 1.27
C ALA A 575 -19.71 -9.56 0.40
N GLU A 576 -20.51 -10.43 1.02
CA GLU A 576 -21.34 -11.39 0.29
C GLU A 576 -22.44 -10.70 -0.50
N ASP A 577 -23.05 -9.67 0.08
CA ASP A 577 -24.10 -8.90 -0.59
C ASP A 577 -23.55 -8.24 -1.84
N LEU A 578 -22.36 -7.64 -1.76
CA LEU A 578 -21.64 -7.08 -2.90
C LEU A 578 -21.41 -8.11 -4.02
N ALA A 579 -21.08 -9.36 -3.67
CA ALA A 579 -20.79 -10.41 -4.64
C ALA A 579 -22.04 -11.09 -5.23
N LYS A 580 -23.21 -10.95 -4.58
CA LYS A 580 -24.50 -11.48 -5.05
C LYS A 580 -25.16 -10.56 -6.08
N GLN A 581 -24.93 -9.25 -5.96
CA GLN A 581 -25.54 -8.21 -6.81
C GLN A 581 -24.56 -7.62 -7.84
N THR A 582 -25.07 -6.90 -8.84
CA THR A 582 -24.28 -6.23 -9.89
C THR A 582 -24.63 -4.75 -10.09
N GLU A 583 -25.57 -4.20 -9.32
CA GLU A 583 -26.01 -2.80 -9.43
C GLU A 583 -24.97 -1.81 -8.87
N ILE A 584 -24.33 -2.19 -7.77
CA ILE A 584 -23.29 -1.44 -7.06
C ILE A 584 -21.94 -2.03 -7.47
N SER A 585 -21.20 -1.28 -8.28
CA SER A 585 -19.84 -1.66 -8.65
C SER A 585 -18.88 -1.53 -7.47
N TYR A 586 -17.81 -2.31 -7.45
CA TYR A 586 -16.80 -2.21 -6.41
C TYR A 586 -15.39 -2.41 -6.95
N GLY A 587 -14.41 -1.78 -6.30
CA GLY A 587 -13.01 -1.81 -6.73
C GLY A 587 -12.02 -1.44 -5.63
N THR A 588 -10.73 -1.55 -5.95
CA THR A 588 -9.60 -1.35 -5.03
C THR A 588 -8.57 -0.37 -5.61
N LEU A 589 -7.55 -0.03 -4.84
CA LEU A 589 -6.36 0.66 -5.35
C LEU A 589 -5.60 -0.22 -6.35
N ASP A 590 -5.10 0.37 -7.43
CA ASP A 590 -4.46 -0.35 -8.57
C ASP A 590 -3.08 -0.95 -8.24
N SER A 591 -2.33 -0.33 -7.33
CA SER A 591 -0.99 -0.75 -6.88
C SER A 591 -0.94 -1.03 -5.37
N GLY A 592 -1.97 -1.68 -4.82
CA GLY A 592 -2.10 -1.96 -3.37
C GLY A 592 -2.04 -3.44 -2.99
N SER A 593 -1.75 -3.71 -1.72
CA SER A 593 -1.82 -5.06 -1.12
C SER A 593 -3.23 -5.67 -1.20
N THR A 594 -4.28 -4.84 -1.15
CA THR A 594 -5.68 -5.25 -1.30
C THR A 594 -5.98 -5.87 -2.67
N LYS A 595 -5.41 -5.32 -3.76
CA LYS A 595 -5.59 -5.89 -5.11
C LYS A 595 -4.94 -7.26 -5.23
N GLU A 596 -3.71 -7.38 -4.73
CA GLU A 596 -2.97 -8.65 -4.77
C GLU A 596 -3.61 -9.71 -3.85
N PHE A 597 -4.23 -9.28 -2.74
CA PHE A 597 -5.03 -10.16 -1.88
C PHE A 597 -6.17 -10.82 -2.67
N PHE A 598 -6.99 -10.05 -3.38
CA PHE A 598 -8.07 -10.61 -4.19
C PHE A 598 -7.55 -11.47 -5.35
N ARG A 599 -6.44 -11.08 -5.98
CA ARG A 599 -5.81 -11.86 -7.06
C ARG A 599 -5.30 -13.23 -6.60
N ARG A 600 -4.78 -13.33 -5.36
CA ARG A 600 -4.21 -14.58 -4.81
C ARG A 600 -5.19 -15.38 -3.94
N SER A 601 -6.32 -14.80 -3.59
CA SER A 601 -7.28 -15.42 -2.69
C SER A 601 -7.85 -16.70 -3.29
N LYS A 602 -7.94 -17.76 -2.47
CA LYS A 602 -8.53 -19.05 -2.85
C LYS A 602 -9.95 -19.23 -2.31
N ILE A 603 -10.48 -18.24 -1.59
CA ILE A 603 -11.83 -18.29 -1.03
C ILE A 603 -12.82 -17.97 -2.15
N ALA A 604 -13.79 -18.86 -2.38
CA ALA A 604 -14.74 -18.76 -3.51
C ALA A 604 -15.45 -17.40 -3.62
N LEU A 605 -15.82 -16.81 -2.48
CA LEU A 605 -16.42 -15.46 -2.43
C LEU A 605 -15.47 -14.41 -3.03
N PHE A 606 -14.22 -14.37 -2.58
CA PHE A 606 -13.23 -13.38 -2.99
C PHE A 606 -12.70 -13.62 -4.41
N ASP A 607 -12.66 -14.87 -4.86
CA ASP A 607 -12.33 -15.21 -6.25
C ASP A 607 -13.44 -14.75 -7.22
N LYS A 608 -14.72 -14.88 -6.82
CA LYS A 608 -15.84 -14.31 -7.57
C LYS A 608 -15.74 -12.78 -7.67
N MET A 609 -15.43 -12.11 -6.55
CA MET A 609 -15.20 -10.66 -6.53
C MET A 609 -14.01 -10.25 -7.41
N TRP A 610 -12.90 -11.00 -7.38
CA TRP A 610 -11.74 -10.76 -8.23
C TRP A 610 -12.07 -10.94 -9.72
N THR A 611 -12.81 -11.98 -10.06
CA THR A 611 -13.24 -12.25 -11.43
C THR A 611 -14.08 -11.08 -11.96
N TYR A 612 -15.02 -10.58 -11.16
CA TYR A 612 -15.78 -9.37 -11.47
C TYR A 612 -14.86 -8.15 -11.67
N MET A 613 -13.97 -7.86 -10.71
CA MET A 613 -13.08 -6.70 -10.79
C MET A 613 -12.14 -6.76 -11.99
N ARG A 614 -11.71 -7.96 -12.41
CA ARG A 614 -10.87 -8.18 -13.58
C ARG A 614 -11.61 -7.96 -14.89
N SER A 615 -12.90 -8.31 -14.96
CA SER A 615 -13.73 -8.18 -16.16
C SER A 615 -14.58 -6.90 -16.22
N ALA A 616 -14.50 -6.04 -15.20
CA ALA A 616 -15.35 -4.86 -15.12
C ALA A 616 -14.90 -3.75 -16.08
N GLU A 617 -15.81 -3.31 -16.94
CA GLU A 617 -15.64 -2.17 -17.84
C GLU A 617 -16.71 -1.09 -17.53
N PRO A 618 -16.35 0.16 -17.23
CA PRO A 618 -15.00 0.73 -17.14
C PRO A 618 -14.22 0.26 -15.89
N SER A 619 -12.90 0.41 -15.90
CA SER A 619 -12.01 -0.02 -14.80
C SER A 619 -12.54 0.42 -13.43
N VAL A 620 -12.68 -0.55 -12.54
CA VAL A 620 -13.05 -0.33 -11.13
C VAL A 620 -11.85 0.03 -10.26
N PHE A 621 -10.63 -0.13 -10.77
CA PHE A 621 -9.41 0.21 -10.03
C PHE A 621 -9.12 1.71 -10.10
N VAL A 622 -8.61 2.27 -8.99
CA VAL A 622 -8.22 3.69 -8.88
C VAL A 622 -6.73 3.83 -8.59
N LYS A 623 -6.11 4.96 -8.98
CA LYS A 623 -4.67 5.16 -8.81
C LYS A 623 -4.30 5.66 -7.42
N THR A 624 -5.18 6.44 -6.78
CA THR A 624 -4.96 7.02 -5.45
C THR A 624 -6.15 6.79 -4.53
N THR A 625 -5.91 6.76 -3.22
CA THR A 625 -6.96 6.62 -2.21
C THR A 625 -8.00 7.75 -2.30
N ALA A 626 -7.56 8.98 -2.53
CA ALA A 626 -8.44 10.15 -2.68
C ALA A 626 -9.39 10.04 -3.88
N GLU A 627 -8.91 9.49 -5.01
CA GLU A 627 -9.74 9.21 -6.19
C GLU A 627 -10.84 8.19 -5.88
N GLY A 628 -10.51 7.11 -5.15
CA GLY A 628 -11.46 6.10 -4.70
C GLY A 628 -12.57 6.67 -3.82
N VAL A 629 -12.20 7.47 -2.82
CA VAL A 629 -13.17 8.16 -1.92
C VAL A 629 -14.08 9.08 -2.73
N LEU A 630 -13.50 9.89 -3.61
CA LEU A 630 -14.25 10.85 -4.42
C LEU A 630 -15.20 10.15 -5.41
N ARG A 631 -14.81 8.99 -5.95
CA ARG A 631 -15.68 8.13 -6.78
C ARG A 631 -16.90 7.66 -5.98
N VAL A 632 -16.72 7.13 -4.76
CA VAL A 632 -17.84 6.74 -3.88
C VAL A 632 -18.81 7.90 -3.64
N ARG A 633 -18.27 9.09 -3.31
CA ARG A 633 -19.08 10.29 -3.04
C ARG A 633 -19.92 10.72 -4.24
N LYS A 634 -19.35 10.67 -5.46
CA LYS A 634 -20.01 11.05 -6.71
C LYS A 634 -21.02 10.01 -7.21
N SER A 635 -20.78 8.72 -6.97
CA SER A 635 -21.60 7.63 -7.50
C SER A 635 -22.97 7.44 -6.84
N LYS A 636 -23.38 8.30 -5.89
CA LYS A 636 -24.69 8.27 -5.23
C LYS A 636 -25.10 6.86 -4.71
N GLY A 637 -24.14 6.11 -4.15
CA GLY A 637 -24.37 4.76 -3.63
C GLY A 637 -24.22 3.61 -4.63
N LYS A 638 -23.90 3.89 -5.91
CA LYS A 638 -23.68 2.86 -6.95
C LYS A 638 -22.24 2.36 -7.08
N TYR A 639 -21.35 2.81 -6.19
CA TYR A 639 -19.96 2.36 -6.15
C TYR A 639 -19.51 2.18 -4.69
N ALA A 640 -18.92 1.03 -4.38
CA ALA A 640 -18.29 0.73 -3.11
C ALA A 640 -16.77 0.66 -3.30
N TYR A 641 -16.01 1.17 -2.32
CA TYR A 641 -14.55 1.17 -2.38
C TYR A 641 -13.99 0.28 -1.28
N LEU A 642 -13.11 -0.64 -1.65
CA LEU A 642 -12.46 -1.56 -0.72
C LEU A 642 -11.08 -1.00 -0.35
N LEU A 643 -10.92 -0.62 0.92
CA LEU A 643 -9.69 -0.07 1.47
C LEU A 643 -9.49 -0.53 2.91
N GLU A 644 -8.30 -0.25 3.44
CA GLU A 644 -7.96 -0.60 4.82
C GLU A 644 -8.86 0.14 5.83
N SER A 645 -9.26 -0.57 6.89
CA SER A 645 -10.26 -0.11 7.87
C SER A 645 -9.86 1.18 8.57
N THR A 646 -8.58 1.36 8.84
CA THR A 646 -8.00 2.56 9.45
C THR A 646 -8.27 3.80 8.59
N MET A 647 -8.09 3.69 7.27
CA MET A 647 -8.37 4.79 6.35
C MET A 647 -9.87 5.02 6.18
N ASN A 648 -10.68 3.96 6.22
CA ASN A 648 -12.13 4.09 6.17
C ASN A 648 -12.69 4.85 7.39
N GLU A 649 -12.29 4.44 8.59
CA GLU A 649 -12.62 5.12 9.86
C GLU A 649 -12.17 6.58 9.85
N TYR A 650 -11.00 6.87 9.28
CA TYR A 650 -10.52 8.24 9.15
C TYR A 650 -11.39 9.10 8.23
N ILE A 651 -11.72 8.60 7.04
CA ILE A 651 -12.48 9.35 6.04
C ILE A 651 -13.93 9.57 6.50
N GLU A 652 -14.51 8.63 7.26
CA GLU A 652 -15.80 8.79 7.92
C GLU A 652 -15.83 9.98 8.89
N GLN A 653 -14.71 10.28 9.55
CA GLN A 653 -14.56 11.41 10.47
C GLN A 653 -14.25 12.75 9.77
N ARG A 654 -14.24 12.79 8.42
CA ARG A 654 -13.93 13.99 7.64
C ARG A 654 -15.14 14.57 6.93
N LYS A 655 -15.20 15.91 6.85
CA LYS A 655 -16.28 16.58 6.13
C LYS A 655 -16.33 16.13 4.66
N PRO A 656 -17.53 15.96 4.08
CA PRO A 656 -18.86 16.28 4.63
C PRO A 656 -19.54 15.13 5.40
N CYS A 657 -18.81 14.16 5.95
CA CYS A 657 -19.34 13.04 6.74
C CYS A 657 -20.32 12.15 5.95
N ASP A 658 -20.06 11.99 4.66
CA ASP A 658 -20.93 11.35 3.68
C ASP A 658 -20.52 9.91 3.31
N THR A 659 -19.52 9.36 3.99
CA THR A 659 -19.07 7.98 3.85
C THR A 659 -19.35 7.21 5.13
N MET A 660 -19.50 5.89 5.02
CA MET A 660 -19.61 5.01 6.18
C MET A 660 -18.92 3.67 5.92
N LYS A 661 -18.35 3.09 6.97
CA LYS A 661 -17.88 1.70 6.98
C LYS A 661 -19.07 0.76 7.15
N VAL A 662 -19.14 -0.28 6.34
CA VAL A 662 -20.13 -1.36 6.47
C VAL A 662 -19.47 -2.71 6.69
N GLY A 663 -20.10 -3.52 7.54
CA GLY A 663 -19.63 -4.86 7.89
C GLY A 663 -18.36 -4.90 8.73
N GLY A 664 -17.94 -6.12 9.04
CA GLY A 664 -16.64 -6.39 9.65
C GLY A 664 -15.49 -6.30 8.64
N ASN A 665 -14.26 -6.40 9.13
CA ASN A 665 -13.10 -6.50 8.27
C ASN A 665 -13.07 -7.88 7.57
N LEU A 666 -12.68 -7.92 6.30
CA LEU A 666 -12.62 -9.16 5.51
C LEU A 666 -11.42 -10.04 5.86
N ASP A 667 -10.37 -9.45 6.45
CA ASP A 667 -9.15 -10.12 6.88
C ASP A 667 -8.58 -9.47 8.15
N SER A 668 -7.50 -10.07 8.68
CA SER A 668 -6.73 -9.54 9.80
C SER A 668 -5.30 -9.29 9.36
N LYS A 669 -4.95 -8.01 9.25
CA LYS A 669 -3.65 -7.47 8.84
C LYS A 669 -3.13 -6.54 9.92
N GLY A 670 -1.87 -6.12 9.77
CA GLY A 670 -1.30 -5.07 10.61
C GLY A 670 -0.26 -4.27 9.87
N TYR A 671 -0.09 -3.02 10.29
CA TYR A 671 1.08 -2.23 9.93
C TYR A 671 2.23 -2.53 10.86
N GLY A 672 3.42 -2.69 10.28
CA GLY A 672 4.67 -2.87 11.02
C GLY A 672 5.70 -1.86 10.58
N ILE A 673 6.65 -1.57 11.46
CA ILE A 673 7.83 -0.78 11.11
C ILE A 673 8.77 -1.72 10.35
N ALA A 674 9.25 -1.28 9.19
CA ALA A 674 10.14 -2.07 8.36
C ALA A 674 11.59 -1.60 8.47
N THR A 675 12.50 -2.56 8.47
CA THR A 675 13.96 -2.35 8.48
C THR A 675 14.61 -3.19 7.37
N PRO A 676 15.79 -2.79 6.86
CA PRO A 676 16.57 -3.65 5.99
C PRO A 676 16.85 -5.00 6.67
N LYS A 677 16.85 -6.07 5.89
CA LYS A 677 17.01 -7.44 6.41
C LYS A 677 18.34 -7.58 7.17
N GLY A 678 18.28 -8.08 8.41
CA GLY A 678 19.47 -8.22 9.27
C GLY A 678 19.99 -6.91 9.88
N SER A 679 19.22 -5.82 9.83
CA SER A 679 19.58 -4.55 10.48
C SER A 679 19.65 -4.66 12.01
N SER A 680 20.64 -4.01 12.63
CA SER A 680 20.77 -3.93 14.10
C SER A 680 19.60 -3.18 14.76
N LEU A 681 18.93 -2.29 14.03
CA LEU A 681 17.78 -1.52 14.52
C LEU A 681 16.56 -2.40 14.83
N ARG A 682 16.43 -3.56 14.16
CA ARG A 682 15.22 -4.38 14.21
C ARG A 682 14.82 -4.74 15.64
N ASN A 683 15.76 -5.26 16.43
CA ASN A 683 15.46 -5.76 17.78
C ASN A 683 15.09 -4.61 18.73
N ALA A 684 15.83 -3.50 18.68
CA ALA A 684 15.56 -2.31 19.49
C ALA A 684 14.19 -1.71 19.16
N VAL A 685 13.87 -1.54 17.87
CA VAL A 685 12.58 -1.02 17.40
C VAL A 685 11.44 -1.96 17.78
N ASN A 686 11.63 -3.28 17.63
CA ASN A 686 10.62 -4.27 17.97
C ASN A 686 10.25 -4.23 19.46
N LEU A 687 11.25 -4.12 20.34
CA LEU A 687 11.02 -3.96 21.79
C LEU A 687 10.36 -2.61 22.12
N ALA A 688 10.77 -1.54 21.44
CA ALA A 688 10.15 -0.22 21.60
C ALA A 688 8.66 -0.25 21.23
N VAL A 689 8.28 -0.84 20.09
CA VAL A 689 6.87 -0.98 19.68
C VAL A 689 6.04 -1.73 20.73
N LEU A 690 6.55 -2.83 21.27
CA LEU A 690 5.86 -3.58 22.32
C LEU A 690 5.66 -2.74 23.58
N LYS A 691 6.70 -2.01 24.01
CA LYS A 691 6.61 -1.11 25.17
C LYS A 691 5.59 0.02 24.96
N LEU A 692 5.55 0.62 23.77
CA LEU A 692 4.57 1.65 23.42
C LEU A 692 3.12 1.10 23.42
N ASN A 693 2.96 -0.16 23.03
CA ASN A 693 1.67 -0.85 23.06
C ASN A 693 1.22 -1.14 24.50
N GLU A 694 2.11 -1.71 25.34
CA GLU A 694 1.84 -2.02 26.75
C GLU A 694 1.50 -0.77 27.58
N GLN A 695 2.11 0.38 27.23
CA GLN A 695 1.83 1.67 27.88
C GLN A 695 0.53 2.34 27.39
N GLY A 696 -0.14 1.78 26.38
CA GLY A 696 -1.34 2.38 25.77
C GLY A 696 -1.06 3.66 24.97
N LEU A 697 0.22 3.95 24.65
CA LEU A 697 0.58 5.16 23.91
C LEU A 697 0.10 5.09 22.45
N LEU A 698 0.15 3.91 21.83
CA LEU A 698 -0.34 3.70 20.46
C LEU A 698 -1.84 4.00 20.35
N ASP A 699 -2.64 3.57 21.32
CA ASP A 699 -4.08 3.87 21.39
C ASP A 699 -4.33 5.37 21.60
N LYS A 700 -3.54 6.00 22.48
CA LYS A 700 -3.61 7.45 22.70
C LYS A 700 -3.30 8.24 21.41
N LEU A 701 -2.27 7.83 20.67
CA LEU A 701 -1.92 8.43 19.38
C LEU A 701 -3.01 8.19 18.33
N LYS A 702 -3.62 7.00 18.30
CA LYS A 702 -4.73 6.70 17.39
C LYS A 702 -5.91 7.62 17.68
N ASN A 703 -6.31 7.78 18.94
CA ASN A 703 -7.41 8.66 19.32
C ASN A 703 -7.15 10.12 18.94
N LYS A 704 -5.94 10.61 19.19
CA LYS A 704 -5.51 11.97 18.82
C LYS A 704 -5.70 12.28 17.33
N TRP A 705 -5.31 11.35 16.45
CA TRP A 705 -5.26 11.61 15.00
C TRP A 705 -6.53 11.22 14.25
N TRP A 706 -7.35 10.30 14.79
CA TRP A 706 -8.62 9.88 14.19
C TRP A 706 -9.84 10.59 14.76
N TYR A 707 -9.96 10.66 16.10
CA TYR A 707 -11.20 11.06 16.76
C TYR A 707 -11.12 12.48 17.34
N ASP A 708 -10.06 12.83 18.07
CA ASP A 708 -9.93 14.16 18.69
C ASP A 708 -9.81 15.28 17.65
N LYS A 709 -9.14 14.98 16.53
CA LYS A 709 -9.04 15.84 15.35
C LYS A 709 -10.10 15.54 14.29
N GLY A 710 -11.12 14.76 14.64
CA GLY A 710 -12.27 14.47 13.79
C GLY A 710 -13.08 15.74 13.52
N GLU A 711 -13.49 15.94 12.27
CA GLU A 711 -14.30 17.09 11.88
C GLU A 711 -15.81 16.78 11.90
N CYS A 712 -16.12 15.49 11.91
CA CYS A 712 -17.46 14.95 12.07
C CYS A 712 -17.66 14.62 13.54
N GLY A 713 -18.60 15.29 14.21
CA GLY A 713 -18.88 15.01 15.61
C GLY A 713 -19.29 13.54 15.81
N SER A 714 -18.63 12.86 16.74
CA SER A 714 -19.13 11.61 17.29
C SER A 714 -20.39 11.93 18.10
N GLY A 715 -21.55 11.69 17.51
CA GLY A 715 -22.84 12.06 18.07
C GLY A 715 -23.44 13.25 17.34
N GLY A 716 -24.64 13.02 16.80
CA GLY A 716 -25.49 13.95 16.08
C GLY A 716 -25.17 15.44 16.24
N GLY A 717 -24.60 16.02 15.18
CA GLY A 717 -24.86 17.42 14.82
C GLY A 717 -26.35 17.70 14.49
N ASP A 718 -27.24 16.74 14.74
CA ASP A 718 -28.71 16.84 14.77
C ASP A 718 -29.27 16.93 16.21
N SER A 719 -28.45 17.11 17.25
CA SER A 719 -28.96 17.37 18.62
C SER A 719 -29.45 18.81 18.83
N LYS A 720 -29.74 19.54 17.74
CA LYS A 720 -30.83 20.51 17.75
C LYS A 720 -31.97 19.81 17.04
N GLU A 721 -32.84 19.17 17.82
CA GLU A 721 -34.16 18.75 17.39
C GLU A 721 -34.83 19.95 16.71
N LYS A 722 -34.68 20.04 15.40
CA LYS A 722 -35.62 20.77 14.58
C LYS A 722 -36.85 19.89 14.64
N THR A 723 -37.83 20.32 15.42
CA THR A 723 -39.19 19.81 15.35
C THR A 723 -39.54 19.67 13.87
N SER A 724 -39.55 18.43 13.39
CA SER A 724 -39.60 18.15 11.97
C SER A 724 -41.01 18.46 11.52
N ALA A 725 -41.19 19.58 10.82
CA ALA A 725 -42.46 19.93 10.22
C ALA A 725 -42.84 18.85 9.20
N LEU A 726 -44.10 18.44 9.22
CA LEU A 726 -44.64 17.46 8.27
C LEU A 726 -44.50 18.02 6.84
N SER A 727 -43.76 17.33 5.97
CA SER A 727 -43.59 17.77 4.59
C SER A 727 -44.81 17.41 3.72
N LEU A 728 -45.11 18.25 2.73
CA LEU A 728 -46.15 17.97 1.73
C LEU A 728 -45.93 16.63 1.02
N SER A 729 -44.68 16.19 0.86
CA SER A 729 -44.36 14.88 0.27
C SER A 729 -44.99 13.71 1.03
N ASN A 730 -45.14 13.83 2.35
CA ASN A 730 -45.64 12.74 3.20
C ASN A 730 -47.18 12.61 3.11
N VAL A 731 -47.86 13.68 2.68
CA VAL A 731 -49.34 13.76 2.60
C VAL A 731 -49.82 13.84 1.15
N ALA A 732 -48.92 13.96 0.17
CA ALA A 732 -49.25 14.12 -1.24
C ALA A 732 -50.17 13.00 -1.77
N GLY A 733 -49.97 11.74 -1.36
CA GLY A 733 -50.82 10.62 -1.77
C GLY A 733 -52.28 10.78 -1.35
N VAL A 734 -52.56 11.42 -0.21
CA VAL A 734 -53.92 11.68 0.27
C VAL A 734 -54.64 12.66 -0.67
N PHE A 735 -53.94 13.68 -1.16
CA PHE A 735 -54.50 14.62 -2.15
C PHE A 735 -54.76 13.95 -3.51
N TYR A 736 -53.90 13.03 -3.95
CA TYR A 736 -54.13 12.28 -5.18
C TYR A 736 -55.38 11.40 -5.10
N ILE A 737 -55.59 10.71 -3.96
CA ILE A 737 -56.79 9.91 -3.73
C ILE A 737 -58.04 10.79 -3.71
N LEU A 738 -57.99 11.96 -3.07
CA LEU A 738 -59.11 12.90 -3.04
C LEU A 738 -59.51 13.37 -4.44
N VAL A 739 -58.55 13.84 -5.25
CA VAL A 739 -58.81 14.32 -6.61
C VAL A 739 -59.30 13.18 -7.50
N GLY A 740 -58.69 11.99 -7.39
CA GLY A 740 -59.13 10.79 -8.10
C GLY A 740 -60.58 10.40 -7.74
N GLY A 741 -60.93 10.46 -6.45
CA GLY A 741 -62.27 10.17 -5.95
C GLY A 741 -63.33 11.16 -6.46
N LEU A 742 -63.02 12.47 -6.46
CA LEU A 742 -63.90 13.49 -7.03
C LEU A 742 -64.10 13.31 -8.54
N GLY A 743 -63.03 12.99 -9.27
CA GLY A 743 -63.10 12.69 -10.69
C GLY A 743 -63.98 11.46 -10.99
N LEU A 744 -63.82 10.39 -10.21
CA LEU A 744 -64.65 9.19 -10.33
C LEU A 744 -66.11 9.45 -10.01
N ALA A 745 -66.40 10.21 -8.94
CA ALA A 745 -67.77 10.57 -8.58
C ALA A 745 -68.45 11.40 -9.69
N MET A 746 -67.73 12.37 -10.26
CA MET A 746 -68.23 13.17 -11.39
C MET A 746 -68.50 12.31 -12.62
N LEU A 747 -67.62 11.34 -12.91
CA LEU A 747 -67.80 10.40 -14.01
C LEU A 747 -69.04 9.50 -13.81
N VAL A 748 -69.23 8.96 -12.60
CA VAL A 748 -70.41 8.15 -12.28
C VAL A 748 -71.69 8.97 -12.41
N ALA A 749 -71.72 10.19 -11.88
CA ALA A 749 -72.87 11.09 -12.01
C ALA A 749 -73.19 11.41 -13.50
N LEU A 750 -72.17 11.62 -14.33
CA LEU A 750 -72.33 11.81 -15.78
C LEU A 750 -72.92 10.56 -16.46
N ILE A 751 -72.43 9.37 -16.09
CA ILE A 751 -72.93 8.10 -16.62
C ILE A 751 -74.38 7.87 -16.20
N GLU A 752 -74.72 8.08 -14.92
CA GLU A 752 -76.09 7.97 -14.41
C GLU A 752 -77.04 8.95 -15.10
N PHE A 753 -76.60 10.21 -15.26
CA PHE A 753 -77.35 11.23 -15.97
C PHE A 753 -77.61 10.80 -17.42
N CYS A 754 -76.59 10.28 -18.12
CA CYS A 754 -76.72 9.80 -19.50
C CYS A 754 -77.61 8.56 -19.61
N TYR A 755 -77.47 7.61 -18.69
CA TYR A 755 -78.24 6.37 -18.66
C TYR A 755 -79.72 6.64 -18.37
N LYS A 756 -80.03 7.43 -17.34
CA LYS A 756 -81.40 7.82 -16.98
C LYS A 756 -82.05 8.67 -18.07
N SER A 757 -81.29 9.58 -18.68
CA SER A 757 -81.76 10.37 -19.84
C SER A 757 -82.06 9.49 -21.07
N ARG A 758 -81.26 8.44 -21.34
CA ARG A 758 -81.57 7.46 -22.41
C ARG A 758 -82.80 6.62 -22.10
N ALA A 759 -82.95 6.16 -20.85
CA ALA A 759 -84.08 5.35 -20.44
C ALA A 759 -85.40 6.13 -20.53
N GLU A 760 -85.40 7.40 -20.10
CA GLU A 760 -86.57 8.29 -20.24
C GLU A 760 -86.83 8.72 -21.69
N ALA A 761 -85.79 8.98 -22.50
CA ALA A 761 -85.97 9.24 -23.93
C ALA A 761 -86.66 8.06 -24.66
N LYS A 762 -86.30 6.82 -24.30
CA LYS A 762 -87.00 5.60 -24.76
C LYS A 762 -88.44 5.52 -24.23
N ARG A 763 -88.70 5.92 -22.98
CA ARG A 763 -90.03 5.88 -22.35
C ARG A 763 -90.99 6.94 -22.91
N MET A 764 -90.48 8.13 -23.25
CA MET A 764 -91.27 9.28 -23.72
C MET A 764 -91.26 9.47 -25.26
N LYS A 765 -90.58 8.59 -26.03
CA LYS A 765 -90.46 8.66 -27.51
C LYS A 765 -89.96 10.01 -28.04
N VAL A 766 -88.96 10.60 -27.39
CA VAL A 766 -88.33 11.87 -27.80
C VAL A 766 -86.86 11.68 -28.16
N THR A 767 -86.30 12.57 -28.97
CA THR A 767 -84.88 12.56 -29.39
C THR A 767 -83.96 12.71 -28.17
N PHE A 768 -82.87 11.93 -28.13
CA PHE A 768 -81.93 11.89 -26.99
C PHE A 768 -81.34 13.27 -26.63
N THR A 769 -81.12 14.12 -27.63
CA THR A 769 -80.64 15.49 -27.46
C THR A 769 -81.65 16.41 -26.75
N ASP A 770 -82.95 16.21 -26.95
CA ASP A 770 -84.01 17.04 -26.36
C ASP A 770 -84.28 16.66 -24.91
N ALA A 771 -84.23 15.35 -24.60
CA ALA A 771 -84.33 14.84 -23.23
C ALA A 771 -83.12 15.26 -22.37
N MET A 772 -81.92 15.28 -22.95
CA MET A 772 -80.72 15.76 -22.26
C MET A 772 -80.79 17.27 -21.99
N ARG A 773 -81.30 18.07 -22.94
CA ARG A 773 -81.43 19.52 -22.82
C ARG A 773 -82.47 19.94 -21.78
N SER A 774 -83.59 19.21 -21.67
CA SER A 774 -84.61 19.50 -20.65
C SER A 774 -84.12 19.20 -19.23
N LYS A 775 -83.38 18.09 -19.03
CA LYS A 775 -82.79 17.77 -17.71
C LYS A 775 -81.59 18.60 -17.35
N ALA A 776 -80.73 18.97 -18.30
CA ALA A 776 -79.67 19.94 -18.01
C ALA A 776 -80.27 21.27 -17.52
N ARG A 777 -81.41 21.68 -18.08
CA ARG A 777 -82.18 22.83 -17.59
C ARG A 777 -82.74 22.57 -16.19
N LEU A 778 -83.35 21.41 -15.93
CA LEU A 778 -83.86 21.03 -14.60
C LEU A 778 -82.76 21.01 -13.53
N SER A 779 -81.57 20.47 -13.83
CA SER A 779 -80.43 20.40 -12.91
C SER A 779 -79.78 21.76 -12.64
N ILE A 780 -79.87 22.72 -13.58
CA ILE A 780 -79.28 24.05 -13.43
C ILE A 780 -80.27 25.07 -12.83
N THR A 781 -81.57 24.97 -13.17
CA THR A 781 -82.58 25.97 -12.80
C THR A 781 -83.69 25.45 -11.88
N GLY A 782 -83.72 24.16 -11.55
CA GLY A 782 -84.67 23.57 -10.60
C GLY A 782 -86.14 23.56 -11.05
N SER A 783 -86.46 23.89 -12.30
CA SER A 783 -87.83 24.04 -12.80
C SER A 783 -88.14 23.08 -13.96
N THR A 784 -89.18 22.26 -13.79
CA THR A 784 -89.83 21.51 -14.87
C THR A 784 -90.77 22.44 -15.63
N GLY A 785 -90.46 22.78 -16.88
CA GLY A 785 -91.32 23.65 -17.70
C GLY A 785 -92.62 22.96 -18.10
N GLU A 786 -93.76 23.49 -17.64
CA GLU A 786 -95.09 23.24 -18.21
C GLU A 786 -95.34 24.14 -19.42
N ASN A 787 -95.93 23.58 -20.48
CA ASN A 787 -96.56 24.34 -21.55
C ASN A 787 -98.00 23.84 -21.74
N GLY A 788 -99.00 24.69 -21.44
CA GLY A 788 -100.36 24.50 -21.95
C GLY A 788 -101.53 25.19 -21.22
N ARG A 789 -101.61 26.54 -21.26
CA ARG A 789 -102.79 27.46 -21.22
C ARG A 789 -104.06 27.05 -20.42
N VAL A 790 -104.69 27.90 -19.59
CA VAL A 790 -105.52 29.08 -19.97
C VAL A 790 -105.94 29.89 -18.71
N MET A 791 -105.80 31.22 -18.81
CA MET A 791 -106.52 32.36 -18.18
C MET A 791 -106.49 32.62 -16.66
N THR A 792 -105.82 33.74 -16.33
CA THR A 792 -106.09 34.74 -15.26
C THR A 792 -107.57 35.20 -15.21
N PRO A 793 -108.10 35.90 -14.17
CA PRO A 793 -107.45 36.91 -13.30
C PRO A 793 -107.83 36.74 -11.78
N GLU A 794 -107.35 37.46 -10.76
CA GLU A 794 -107.10 38.89 -10.52
C GLU A 794 -106.08 39.08 -9.36
N PHE A 795 -105.42 40.23 -9.31
CA PHE A 795 -104.73 40.83 -8.14
C PHE A 795 -105.78 41.45 -7.19
N PRO A 796 -105.52 41.72 -5.86
CA PRO A 796 -104.40 42.55 -5.41
C PRO A 796 -103.75 42.33 -4.02
N LYS A 797 -102.51 42.84 -3.94
CA LYS A 797 -101.71 43.46 -2.85
C LYS A 797 -102.22 43.46 -1.39
N ALA A 798 -101.31 43.10 -0.47
CA ALA A 798 -100.93 43.83 0.77
C ALA A 798 -99.66 43.16 1.36
N VAL A 799 -98.45 43.74 1.37
CA VAL A 799 -97.88 44.72 2.32
C VAL A 799 -98.25 44.47 3.79
N HIS A 800 -97.30 43.90 4.55
CA HIS A 800 -97.01 44.38 5.90
C HIS A 800 -95.50 44.30 6.18
N ALA A 801 -95.04 45.33 6.88
CA ALA A 801 -93.67 45.74 7.08
C ALA A 801 -93.28 45.63 8.57
N VAL A 802 -92.03 45.17 8.82
CA VAL A 802 -91.06 45.71 9.83
C VAL A 802 -91.38 45.40 11.33
N PRO A 803 -90.45 45.41 12.33
CA PRO A 803 -88.98 45.69 12.34
C PRO A 803 -88.05 44.69 13.08
N TYR A 804 -86.77 44.72 12.67
CA TYR A 804 -85.54 45.11 13.43
C TYR A 804 -85.41 44.84 14.94
N VAL A 805 -84.36 44.09 15.37
CA VAL A 805 -83.48 44.39 16.53
C VAL A 805 -82.07 43.77 16.34
N ARG A 806 -81.02 44.62 16.42
CA ARG A 806 -79.61 44.30 16.76
C ARG A 806 -79.45 44.37 18.30
N PRO A 807 -78.56 43.60 18.95
CA PRO A 807 -77.13 43.96 19.11
C PRO A 807 -76.21 42.72 19.05
N GLY A 808 -74.91 42.74 18.74
CA GLY A 808 -73.87 43.72 19.03
C GLY A 808 -73.03 43.25 20.23
N MET A 809 -71.93 42.52 20.02
CA MET A 809 -70.66 42.67 20.76
C MET A 809 -69.61 41.67 20.26
N GLY A 810 -68.46 42.20 19.81
CA GLY A 810 -67.26 41.42 19.56
C GLY A 810 -66.48 41.20 20.85
N MET A 811 -65.74 40.10 20.90
CA MET A 811 -64.64 39.90 21.84
C MET A 811 -63.41 39.42 21.08
N ASN A 812 -62.38 40.26 21.09
CA ASN A 812 -60.98 39.89 20.94
C ASN A 812 -60.60 38.92 22.05
N VAL A 813 -59.82 37.89 21.73
CA VAL A 813 -58.92 37.27 22.71
C VAL A 813 -57.55 37.07 22.06
N SER A 814 -56.63 37.94 22.46
CA SER A 814 -55.19 37.73 22.45
C SER A 814 -54.82 36.65 23.46
N LEU A 815 -53.91 35.75 23.08
CA LEU A 815 -53.23 34.85 24.02
C LEU A 815 -51.72 34.91 23.75
N THR A 816 -51.06 35.70 24.59
CA THR A 816 -49.66 35.55 24.99
C THR A 816 -49.58 34.60 26.18
N ASP A 817 -48.46 33.85 26.20
CA ASP A 817 -47.78 33.23 27.34
C ASP A 817 -48.17 31.84 27.87
N LEU A 818 -47.10 31.02 27.91
CA LEU A 818 -46.70 29.99 28.88
C LEU A 818 -47.45 28.65 28.89
N SER A 819 -46.87 27.63 28.24
CA SER A 819 -46.13 26.51 28.87
C SER A 819 -45.71 25.47 27.84
#